data_AF-A0A0F8X8L2-F1
#
_entry.id   AF-A0A0F8X8L2-F1
#
_cell.length_a   1.000
_cell.length_b   1.000
_cell.length_c   1.000
_cell.angle_alpha   90.00
_cell.angle_beta   90.00
_cell.angle_gamma   90.00
#
_symmetry.space_group_name_H-M   'P 1'
#
loop_
_entity.id
_entity.type
_entity.pdbx_description
1 polymer ?
#
loop_
_entity_poly.entity_id
_entity_poly.type
_entity_poly.pdbx_seq_one_letter_code
_entity_poly.pdbx_strand_id
1 'polypeptide(L)'
;TFEAASKISGTAVKGIVMYAGYMIPKPMVKPWFVELYYTNPFAYAFQVALTNEFHDQTIPCVGNNLIPSGPGYEEVGSAHKSCAGVGGALPGASYVTGDQYLSSLHYKHSQLWRNFGVVWGWWGLFAVLTIIFTSFWNGGAGSGASLLIPRERLKRQQAIKDEEAQIREKAAVKDTPGNTSLDEGNISRNTSVFTWRNLCYTVNTPTGERLLLDNVQGWVKPGMLGALMGSSGAGKTTLLDVLAQRKTEGTITGSIMVDGRPLPLTFQRSAGYCEQLDVHEPFATVREALEFSALLRQPRTTSKEEKLKYVETIIDLLELNDLADTLIGTVGNGLSVEQRKRVTIGVELVAKPSILIFLDEPTSGLDGQSAYNTVRFLRKLADVGQAVLVTIHQPSAQLFAQFDTLLLLARGGKTVYFGDIGDNGSTVKQYFGQYGIHCPIEANPAEFMIDVVTGGIQEAKDMDWNKIWLESTEHAKMVTELDTIISEAASKPPGTVDDGYEFAMPLWEQTKIVTNRMNVALFRNTNYINNKFSLHIISALLNGFSFWRIGPSITALNLKMFTNFNFVFVAPGVINQLQPLFIQRRDIYDAREKKSKMYSWIPFVIGLIVSEFPYLCICAVLYFLCWYYCVKLPYDSNKAGATFFQMLIYEFIYTGNSPHQTSRFFSVLGQLQSTLSETNPCIGQFVAAYAPNPTFAALVNPVIVSTLVLFCGIFVPFVELNVFWKYWLYWLNPFNYVVSSMLTFSIWDAKVACNENEFAVFDPVNGTCGDYLSQYINGNGWRVNLTNPDATSACKVCQYREGSGFLTTLNIKNYYYGWRDVGVSVIFAISGYALVFALMKLRTKASKKAE
;
A
#
# COMPACT_ATOMS: atom_id res chain seq x y z
N THR A 1 2.07 10.48 14.90
CA THR A 1 1.54 10.06 13.58
C THR A 1 1.04 8.63 13.68
N PHE A 2 0.14 8.20 12.79
CA PHE A 2 -0.38 6.82 12.75
C PHE A 2 0.75 5.78 12.64
N GLU A 3 1.77 6.06 11.82
CA GLU A 3 2.94 5.18 11.65
C GLU A 3 3.72 4.96 12.95
N ALA A 4 3.93 6.03 13.74
CA ALA A 4 4.63 5.95 15.03
C ALA A 4 3.80 5.15 16.05
N ALA A 5 2.48 5.31 16.06
CA ALA A 5 1.59 4.55 16.94
C ALA A 5 1.58 3.06 16.56
N SER A 6 1.54 2.74 15.27
CA SER A 6 1.58 1.36 14.76
C SER A 6 2.89 0.64 15.16
N LYS A 7 4.04 1.32 15.09
CA LYS A 7 5.33 0.80 15.58
C LYS A 7 5.28 0.36 17.05
N ILE A 8 4.82 1.27 17.91
CA ILE A 8 4.78 1.05 19.36
C ILE A 8 3.77 -0.05 19.68
N SER A 9 2.57 0.02 19.09
CA SER A 9 1.52 -0.97 19.31
C SER A 9 1.95 -2.38 18.90
N GLY A 10 2.57 -2.56 17.73
CA GLY A 10 2.98 -3.89 17.27
C GLY A 10 4.04 -4.53 18.18
N THR A 11 5.02 -3.75 18.62
CA THR A 11 6.07 -4.22 19.53
C THR A 11 5.53 -4.46 20.95
N ALA A 12 4.65 -3.57 21.43
CA ALA A 12 4.04 -3.69 22.75
C ALA A 12 3.15 -4.94 22.84
N VAL A 13 2.31 -5.21 21.84
CA VAL A 13 1.47 -6.42 21.78
C VAL A 13 2.34 -7.68 21.76
N LYS A 14 3.43 -7.69 20.98
CA LYS A 14 4.40 -8.80 20.99
C LYS A 14 4.95 -9.04 22.40
N GLY A 15 5.38 -7.97 23.09
CA GLY A 15 5.88 -8.07 24.47
C GLY A 15 4.82 -8.61 25.44
N ILE A 16 3.60 -8.07 25.38
CA ILE A 16 2.46 -8.50 26.20
C ILE A 16 2.17 -9.99 26.03
N VAL A 17 2.15 -10.50 24.79
CA VAL A 17 1.89 -11.93 24.53
C VAL A 17 3.06 -12.80 24.99
N MET A 18 4.30 -12.37 24.73
CA MET A 18 5.50 -13.14 25.08
C MET A 18 5.66 -13.33 26.60
N TYR A 19 5.34 -12.29 27.39
CA TYR A 19 5.38 -12.33 28.85
C TYR A 19 4.03 -12.66 29.50
N ALA A 20 3.05 -13.20 28.77
CA ALA A 20 1.78 -13.62 29.36
C ALA A 20 1.93 -14.89 30.24
N GLY A 21 3.06 -15.61 30.15
CA GLY A 21 3.34 -16.80 30.96
C GLY A 21 3.23 -18.13 30.21
N TYR A 22 2.78 -18.11 28.95
CA TYR A 22 2.76 -19.31 28.07
C TYR A 22 4.11 -19.55 27.40
N MET A 23 4.63 -18.57 26.64
CA MET A 23 5.90 -18.71 25.90
C MET A 23 7.11 -18.75 26.83
N ILE A 24 7.11 -17.86 27.83
CA ILE A 24 8.14 -17.80 28.87
C ILE A 24 7.41 -18.00 30.20
N PRO A 25 7.53 -19.18 30.82
CA PRO A 25 6.99 -19.43 32.15
C PRO A 25 7.56 -18.44 33.15
N LYS A 26 6.75 -18.01 34.14
CA LYS A 26 7.13 -17.07 35.19
C LYS A 26 8.53 -17.33 35.82
N PRO A 27 8.90 -18.56 36.24
CA PRO A 27 10.23 -18.79 36.83
C PRO A 27 11.41 -18.60 35.85
N MET A 28 11.14 -18.62 34.55
CA MET A 28 12.16 -18.51 33.50
C MET A 28 12.33 -17.07 32.98
N VAL A 29 11.49 -16.13 33.43
CA VAL A 29 11.62 -14.71 33.09
C VAL A 29 12.90 -14.17 33.72
N LYS A 30 13.73 -13.52 32.90
CA LYS A 30 15.00 -12.94 33.38
C LYS A 30 14.76 -11.76 34.31
N PRO A 31 15.58 -11.55 35.36
CA PRO A 31 15.36 -10.52 36.38
C PRO A 31 15.08 -9.12 35.84
N TRP A 32 15.78 -8.71 34.78
CA TRP A 32 15.63 -7.39 34.17
C TRP A 32 14.31 -7.18 33.39
N PHE A 33 13.53 -8.23 33.14
CA PHE A 33 12.21 -8.16 32.50
C PHE A 33 11.07 -8.69 33.38
N VAL A 34 11.32 -8.97 34.66
CA VAL A 34 10.28 -9.44 35.59
C VAL A 34 9.16 -8.41 35.75
N GLU A 35 9.48 -7.11 35.73
CA GLU A 35 8.47 -6.04 35.81
C GLU A 35 7.50 -6.05 34.62
N LEU A 36 7.96 -6.47 33.43
CA LEU A 36 7.07 -6.61 32.27
C LEU A 36 6.04 -7.71 32.47
N TYR A 37 6.34 -8.74 33.27
CA TYR A 37 5.36 -9.76 33.64
C TYR A 37 4.33 -9.20 34.62
N TYR A 38 4.76 -8.46 35.66
CA TYR A 38 3.84 -7.93 36.69
C TYR A 38 2.98 -6.75 36.23
N THR A 39 3.43 -5.99 35.24
CA THR A 39 2.64 -4.90 34.64
C THR A 39 1.72 -5.37 33.51
N ASN A 40 1.80 -6.64 33.12
CA ASN A 40 1.06 -7.19 31.99
C ASN A 40 -0.31 -7.75 32.39
N PRO A 41 -1.44 -7.15 31.93
CA PRO A 41 -2.77 -7.67 32.24
C PRO A 41 -3.02 -9.08 31.70
N PHE A 42 -2.37 -9.48 30.60
CA PHE A 42 -2.53 -10.82 30.01
C PHE A 42 -1.94 -11.91 30.91
N ALA A 43 -0.89 -11.61 31.67
CA ALA A 43 -0.31 -12.57 32.62
C ALA A 43 -1.30 -12.93 33.73
N TYR A 44 -2.01 -11.93 34.27
CA TYR A 44 -3.04 -12.16 35.28
C TYR A 44 -4.25 -12.91 34.71
N ALA A 45 -4.72 -12.51 33.52
CA ALA A 45 -5.83 -13.19 32.85
C ALA A 45 -5.50 -14.66 32.55
N PHE A 46 -4.29 -14.93 32.04
CA PHE A 46 -3.81 -16.28 31.76
C PHE A 46 -3.68 -17.12 33.04
N GLN A 47 -3.15 -16.53 34.13
CA GLN A 47 -3.08 -17.20 35.41
C GLN A 47 -4.47 -17.55 35.95
N VAL A 48 -5.45 -16.63 35.87
CA VAL A 48 -6.83 -16.89 36.32
C VAL A 48 -7.45 -18.05 35.55
N ALA A 49 -7.33 -18.05 34.22
CA ALA A 49 -7.88 -19.10 33.37
C ALA A 49 -7.27 -20.48 33.71
N LEU A 50 -5.93 -20.59 33.76
CA LEU A 50 -5.24 -21.85 34.08
C LEU A 50 -5.57 -22.36 35.48
N THR A 51 -5.62 -21.45 36.45
CA THR A 51 -5.84 -21.80 37.85
C THR A 51 -7.27 -22.24 38.10
N ASN A 52 -8.24 -21.68 37.37
CA ASN A 52 -9.63 -22.13 37.41
C ASN A 52 -9.82 -23.51 36.76
N GLU A 53 -9.12 -23.77 35.65
CA GLU A 53 -9.27 -25.01 34.88
C GLU A 53 -8.58 -26.22 35.55
N PHE A 54 -7.36 -26.03 36.06
CA PHE A 54 -6.54 -27.14 36.56
C PHE A 54 -6.68 -27.41 38.07
N HIS A 55 -7.37 -26.57 38.83
CA HIS A 55 -7.61 -26.85 40.25
C HIS A 55 -8.45 -28.14 40.41
N ASP A 56 -8.10 -28.97 41.39
CA ASP A 56 -8.71 -30.28 41.66
C ASP A 56 -8.71 -31.30 40.49
N GLN A 57 -7.91 -31.05 39.44
CA GLN A 57 -7.74 -31.99 38.33
C GLN A 57 -6.58 -32.96 38.59
N THR A 58 -6.74 -34.23 38.19
CA THR A 58 -5.65 -35.20 38.15
C THR A 58 -5.33 -35.55 36.71
N ILE A 59 -4.11 -35.25 36.27
CA ILE A 59 -3.70 -35.37 34.86
C ILE A 59 -2.78 -36.60 34.73
N PRO A 60 -3.23 -37.68 34.05
CA PRO A 60 -2.40 -38.86 33.84
C PRO A 60 -1.32 -38.59 32.78
N CYS A 61 -0.10 -39.08 33.01
CA CYS A 61 0.95 -39.05 31.99
C CYS A 61 0.72 -40.16 30.97
N VAL A 62 0.65 -39.80 29.69
CA VAL A 62 0.38 -40.73 28.58
C VAL A 62 1.37 -40.55 27.44
N GLY A 63 1.57 -41.59 26.64
CA GLY A 63 2.44 -41.57 25.46
C GLY A 63 3.87 -41.14 25.79
N ASN A 64 4.35 -40.09 25.11
CA ASN A 64 5.74 -39.60 25.22
C ASN A 64 6.09 -39.00 26.60
N ASN A 65 5.10 -38.71 27.44
CA ASN A 65 5.30 -38.14 28.77
C ASN A 65 5.34 -39.21 29.86
N LEU A 66 5.22 -40.50 29.52
CA LEU A 66 5.32 -41.63 30.45
C LEU A 66 6.45 -42.55 29.99
N ILE A 67 7.41 -42.86 30.87
CA ILE A 67 8.57 -43.71 30.54
C ILE A 67 8.72 -44.83 31.57
N PRO A 68 8.88 -46.10 31.15
CA PRO A 68 8.70 -46.64 29.79
C PRO A 68 7.21 -46.74 29.39
N SER A 69 6.94 -46.79 28.08
CA SER A 69 5.58 -46.90 27.52
C SER A 69 5.54 -47.82 26.28
N GLY A 70 4.43 -48.54 26.06
CA GLY A 70 4.21 -49.37 24.87
C GLY A 70 4.37 -50.87 25.13
N PRO A 71 4.45 -51.69 24.06
CA PRO A 71 4.36 -53.15 24.15
C PRO A 71 5.44 -53.74 25.09
N GLY A 72 5.02 -54.52 26.08
CA GLY A 72 5.89 -55.08 27.12
C GLY A 72 5.93 -54.29 28.44
N TYR A 73 5.39 -53.06 28.48
CA TYR A 73 5.32 -52.22 29.69
C TYR A 73 3.89 -51.83 30.09
N GLU A 74 2.88 -52.36 29.40
CA GLU A 74 1.46 -51.99 29.59
C GLU A 74 0.91 -52.44 30.95
N GLU A 75 1.30 -53.63 31.41
CA GLU A 75 0.84 -54.24 32.66
C GLU A 75 1.74 -53.94 33.87
N VAL A 76 2.80 -53.13 33.68
CA VAL A 76 3.76 -52.87 34.76
C VAL A 76 3.19 -51.82 35.73
N GLY A 77 3.34 -52.09 37.04
CA GLY A 77 2.88 -51.23 38.13
C GLY A 77 3.46 -49.80 38.09
N SER A 78 2.79 -48.85 38.74
CA SER A 78 3.16 -47.43 38.75
C SER A 78 4.54 -47.14 39.35
N ALA A 79 5.12 -48.05 40.14
CA ALA A 79 6.46 -47.91 40.72
C ALA A 79 7.60 -48.06 39.70
N HIS A 80 7.33 -48.67 38.54
CA HIS A 80 8.34 -48.99 37.52
C HIS A 80 8.20 -48.14 36.24
N LYS A 81 7.41 -47.06 36.33
CA LYS A 81 7.21 -46.07 35.27
C LYS A 81 7.00 -44.69 35.90
N SER A 82 7.48 -43.65 35.25
CA SER A 82 7.37 -42.28 35.77
C SER A 82 7.03 -41.30 34.65
N CYS A 83 6.35 -40.22 35.02
CA CYS A 83 6.21 -39.04 34.18
C CYS A 83 7.60 -38.49 33.81
N ALA A 84 7.77 -38.10 32.55
CA ALA A 84 8.99 -37.51 32.02
C ALA A 84 8.68 -36.16 31.35
N GLY A 85 9.46 -35.12 31.66
CA GLY A 85 9.31 -33.81 31.01
C GLY A 85 8.08 -32.99 31.42
N VAL A 86 7.38 -33.37 32.50
CA VAL A 86 6.21 -32.65 33.02
C VAL A 86 6.58 -31.90 34.31
N GLY A 87 6.44 -30.57 34.31
CA GLY A 87 6.72 -29.75 35.49
C GLY A 87 5.78 -30.07 36.65
N GLY A 88 6.33 -30.25 37.85
CA GLY A 88 5.56 -30.54 39.07
C GLY A 88 5.21 -32.01 39.29
N ALA A 89 5.51 -32.91 38.34
CA ALA A 89 5.35 -34.34 38.56
C ALA A 89 6.33 -34.85 39.64
N LEU A 90 5.84 -35.63 40.60
CA LEU A 90 6.70 -36.23 41.63
C LEU A 90 7.54 -37.37 41.01
N PRO A 91 8.80 -37.55 41.44
CA PRO A 91 9.61 -38.69 41.01
C PRO A 91 8.88 -40.01 41.30
N GLY A 92 8.74 -40.88 40.29
CA GLY A 92 8.05 -42.17 40.41
C GLY A 92 6.53 -42.11 40.29
N ALA A 93 5.94 -40.94 40.03
CA ALA A 93 4.51 -40.81 39.79
C ALA A 93 4.18 -40.98 38.30
N SER A 94 3.07 -41.67 38.00
CA SER A 94 2.50 -41.81 36.65
C SER A 94 1.40 -40.77 36.35
N TYR A 95 1.18 -39.82 37.25
CA TYR A 95 0.21 -38.73 37.14
C TYR A 95 0.77 -37.47 37.80
N VAL A 96 0.20 -36.31 37.46
CA VAL A 96 0.44 -35.04 38.13
C VAL A 96 -0.89 -34.41 38.53
N THR A 97 -0.98 -33.90 39.75
CA THR A 97 -2.17 -33.11 40.15
C THR A 97 -2.07 -31.70 39.55
N GLY A 98 -3.19 -31.09 39.21
CA GLY A 98 -3.20 -29.77 38.61
C GLY A 98 -2.60 -28.70 39.54
N ASP A 99 -2.78 -28.82 40.85
CA ASP A 99 -2.11 -27.94 41.83
C ASP A 99 -0.58 -28.12 41.85
N GLN A 100 -0.07 -29.35 41.70
CA GLN A 100 1.37 -29.60 41.54
C GLN A 100 1.89 -28.96 40.24
N TYR A 101 1.17 -29.13 39.14
CA TYR A 101 1.52 -28.50 37.86
C TYR A 101 1.53 -26.96 37.96
N LEU A 102 0.46 -26.36 38.51
CA LEU A 102 0.36 -24.91 38.74
C LEU A 102 1.47 -24.41 39.67
N SER A 103 1.81 -25.17 40.72
CA SER A 103 2.89 -24.80 41.64
C SER A 103 4.25 -24.76 40.95
N SER A 104 4.50 -25.61 39.96
CA SER A 104 5.73 -25.60 39.15
C SER A 104 5.88 -24.33 38.31
N LEU A 105 4.75 -23.68 37.99
CA LEU A 105 4.68 -22.38 37.31
C LEU A 105 4.66 -21.19 38.29
N HIS A 106 4.76 -21.44 39.61
CA HIS A 106 4.56 -20.47 40.69
C HIS A 106 3.16 -19.84 40.72
N TYR A 107 2.13 -20.59 40.33
CA TYR A 107 0.72 -20.20 40.42
C TYR A 107 0.05 -20.84 41.63
N LYS A 108 -0.90 -20.12 42.24
CA LYS A 108 -1.67 -20.57 43.42
C LYS A 108 -3.16 -20.28 43.23
N HIS A 109 -4.01 -21.25 43.59
CA HIS A 109 -5.47 -21.09 43.52
C HIS A 109 -6.02 -19.93 44.34
N SER A 110 -5.43 -19.67 45.51
CA SER A 110 -5.82 -18.53 46.37
C SER A 110 -5.68 -17.15 45.73
N GLN A 111 -4.99 -17.03 44.58
CA GLN A 111 -4.78 -15.77 43.88
C GLN A 111 -5.83 -15.45 42.82
N LEU A 112 -6.78 -16.37 42.54
CA LEU A 112 -7.74 -16.26 41.46
C LEU A 112 -8.55 -14.95 41.51
N TRP A 113 -9.29 -14.70 42.59
CA TRP A 113 -10.14 -13.53 42.72
C TRP A 113 -9.36 -12.21 42.80
N ARG A 114 -8.17 -12.23 43.41
CA ARG A 114 -7.26 -11.08 43.42
C ARG A 114 -6.86 -10.72 41.99
N ASN A 115 -6.42 -11.70 41.20
CA ASN A 115 -5.97 -11.47 39.84
C ASN A 115 -7.13 -11.06 38.91
N PHE A 116 -8.33 -11.63 39.11
CA PHE A 116 -9.54 -11.21 38.39
C PHE A 116 -9.87 -9.73 38.64
N GLY A 117 -9.79 -9.28 39.90
CA GLY A 117 -9.95 -7.87 40.25
C GLY A 117 -8.89 -6.96 39.62
N VAL A 118 -7.62 -7.41 39.53
CA VAL A 118 -6.54 -6.67 38.85
C VAL A 118 -6.83 -6.46 37.37
N VAL A 119 -7.39 -7.45 36.67
CA VAL A 119 -7.76 -7.33 35.25
C VAL A 119 -8.85 -6.26 35.05
N TRP A 120 -9.87 -6.24 35.91
CA TRP A 120 -10.89 -5.18 35.91
C TRP A 120 -10.31 -3.80 36.21
N GLY A 121 -9.34 -3.72 37.13
CA GLY A 121 -8.60 -2.48 37.41
C GLY A 121 -7.87 -1.94 36.18
N TRP A 122 -7.18 -2.80 35.43
CA TRP A 122 -6.53 -2.43 34.16
C TRP A 122 -7.53 -1.97 33.10
N TRP A 123 -8.67 -2.65 32.97
CA TRP A 123 -9.73 -2.22 32.05
C TRP A 123 -10.25 -0.83 32.39
N GLY A 124 -10.56 -0.57 33.67
CA GLY A 124 -11.01 0.75 34.14
C GLY A 124 -9.97 1.84 33.90
N LEU A 125 -8.69 1.56 34.18
CA LEU A 125 -7.59 2.48 33.91
C LEU A 125 -7.50 2.85 32.42
N PHE A 126 -7.52 1.86 31.52
CA PHE A 126 -7.45 2.13 30.09
C PHE A 126 -8.67 2.90 29.58
N ALA A 127 -9.88 2.58 30.06
CA ALA A 127 -11.08 3.32 29.71
C ALA A 127 -10.99 4.80 30.12
N VAL A 128 -10.54 5.09 31.35
CA VAL A 128 -10.36 6.46 31.84
C VAL A 128 -9.29 7.20 31.03
N LEU A 129 -8.15 6.57 30.76
CA LEU A 129 -7.10 7.17 29.93
C LEU A 129 -7.59 7.48 28.52
N THR A 130 -8.36 6.59 27.90
CA THR A 130 -8.98 6.86 26.59
C THR A 130 -9.90 8.07 26.64
N ILE A 131 -10.79 8.16 27.65
CA ILE A 131 -11.68 9.32 27.82
C ILE A 131 -10.87 10.61 27.96
N ILE A 132 -9.83 10.62 28.81
CA ILE A 132 -8.97 11.80 29.01
C ILE A 132 -8.28 12.19 27.70
N PHE A 133 -7.54 11.27 27.07
CA PHE A 133 -6.77 11.59 25.87
C PHE A 133 -7.65 12.01 24.71
N THR A 134 -8.82 11.39 24.52
CA THR A 134 -9.76 11.79 23.46
C THR A 134 -10.41 13.14 23.76
N SER A 135 -10.69 13.46 25.03
CA SER A 135 -11.30 14.75 25.41
C SER A 135 -10.33 15.94 25.29
N PHE A 136 -9.03 15.72 25.47
CA PHE A 136 -8.00 16.76 25.37
C PHE A 136 -7.25 16.76 24.02
N TRP A 137 -7.67 15.94 23.05
CA TRP A 137 -7.02 15.89 21.74
C TRP A 137 -7.44 17.08 20.86
N ASN A 138 -6.60 18.12 20.83
CA ASN A 138 -6.71 19.17 19.83
C ASN A 138 -5.97 18.74 18.56
N GLY A 139 -6.73 18.31 17.54
CA GLY A 139 -6.17 18.01 16.23
C GLY A 139 -5.51 19.25 15.65
N GLY A 140 -4.19 19.23 15.49
CA GLY A 140 -3.39 20.32 14.93
C GLY A 140 -3.67 20.57 13.44
N ALA A 141 -4.87 21.06 13.12
CA ALA A 141 -5.32 21.43 11.78
C ALA A 141 -4.81 22.82 11.35
N GLY A 142 -3.68 23.29 11.89
CA GLY A 142 -3.20 24.67 11.74
C GLY A 142 -1.70 24.83 11.53
N SER A 143 -0.97 23.79 11.12
CA SER A 143 0.41 23.98 10.67
C SER A 143 0.39 24.60 9.27
N GLY A 144 0.85 25.85 9.15
CA GLY A 144 1.02 26.51 7.86
C GLY A 144 1.89 25.69 6.90
N ALA A 145 1.67 25.87 5.60
CA ALA A 145 2.45 25.21 4.56
C ALA A 145 3.92 25.62 4.68
N SER A 146 4.79 24.67 5.08
CA SER A 146 6.23 24.85 5.03
C SER A 146 6.76 24.21 3.75
N LEU A 147 7.52 24.97 2.96
CA LEU A 147 8.20 24.44 1.77
C LEU A 147 9.32 23.49 2.22
N LEU A 148 9.28 22.25 1.71
CA LEU A 148 10.25 21.23 2.04
C LEU A 148 11.23 21.04 0.88
N ILE A 149 12.53 21.24 1.12
CA ILE A 149 13.57 21.04 0.11
C ILE A 149 14.38 19.78 0.47
N PRO A 150 14.60 18.83 -0.47
CA PRO A 150 15.42 17.65 -0.20
C PRO A 150 16.84 18.01 0.21
N ARG A 151 17.38 17.34 1.23
CA ARG A 151 18.74 17.60 1.75
C ARG A 151 19.84 17.51 0.69
N GLU A 152 19.68 16.59 -0.26
CA GLU A 152 20.62 16.41 -1.39
C GLU A 152 20.66 17.58 -2.38
N ARG A 153 19.57 18.35 -2.50
CA ARG A 153 19.50 19.54 -3.37
C ARG A 153 19.80 20.85 -2.63
N LEU A 154 19.72 20.85 -1.30
CA LEU A 154 19.99 22.02 -0.45
C LEU A 154 21.39 22.63 -0.70
N LYS A 155 22.42 21.78 -0.85
CA LYS A 155 23.80 22.24 -1.13
C LYS A 155 23.93 22.94 -2.48
N ARG A 156 23.17 22.51 -3.49
CA ARG A 156 23.19 23.10 -4.83
C ARG A 156 22.52 24.48 -4.85
N GLN A 157 21.43 24.64 -4.11
CA GLN A 157 20.80 25.94 -3.91
C GLN A 157 21.65 26.91 -3.09
N GLN A 158 22.33 26.43 -2.03
CA GLN A 158 23.25 27.25 -1.25
C GLN A 158 24.46 27.70 -2.08
N ALA A 159 24.98 26.86 -2.98
CA ALA A 159 26.04 27.23 -3.91
C ALA A 159 25.60 28.26 -4.98
N ILE A 160 24.30 28.32 -5.31
CA ILE A 160 23.73 29.34 -6.22
C ILE A 160 23.45 30.65 -5.46
N LYS A 161 23.18 30.59 -4.15
CA LYS A 161 23.00 31.72 -3.24
C LYS A 161 24.28 32.08 -2.46
N ASP A 162 25.45 31.98 -3.08
CA ASP A 162 26.66 32.57 -2.51
C ASP A 162 26.59 34.09 -2.68
N GLU A 163 26.08 34.78 -1.66
CA GLU A 163 25.83 36.22 -1.67
C GLU A 163 27.11 37.07 -1.76
N GLU A 164 28.31 36.50 -1.62
CA GLU A 164 29.56 37.25 -1.80
C GLU A 164 29.90 37.55 -3.27
N ALA A 165 29.27 36.87 -4.24
CA ALA A 165 29.50 37.13 -5.66
C ALA A 165 28.61 38.24 -6.27
N GLN A 166 27.55 38.68 -5.57
CA GLN A 166 26.55 39.61 -6.11
C GLN A 166 26.65 41.07 -5.61
N ILE A 167 27.63 41.42 -4.76
CA ILE A 167 27.70 42.77 -4.17
C ILE A 167 28.35 43.84 -5.08
N ARG A 168 28.83 43.51 -6.29
CA ARG A 168 29.49 44.52 -7.17
C ARG A 168 28.71 45.07 -8.36
N GLU A 169 27.42 44.80 -8.52
CA GLU A 169 26.66 45.34 -9.66
C GLU A 169 25.30 45.98 -9.32
N LYS A 170 25.14 46.51 -8.10
CA LYS A 170 24.08 47.49 -7.81
C LYS A 170 24.57 48.92 -8.07
N ALA A 171 24.84 49.26 -9.34
CA ALA A 171 24.96 50.64 -9.79
C ALA A 171 24.81 50.77 -11.31
N ALA A 172 23.61 50.49 -11.84
CA ALA A 172 23.02 51.15 -13.02
C ALA A 172 21.72 50.44 -13.41
N VAL A 173 20.61 50.79 -12.76
CA VAL A 173 19.28 50.54 -13.34
C VAL A 173 19.10 51.58 -14.44
N LYS A 174 19.44 51.20 -15.68
CA LYS A 174 18.93 51.87 -16.88
C LYS A 174 17.63 51.17 -17.26
N ASP A 175 16.53 51.91 -17.14
CA ASP A 175 15.27 51.60 -17.79
C ASP A 175 15.53 51.29 -19.27
N THR A 176 15.47 50.00 -19.60
CA THR A 176 15.40 49.52 -20.97
C THR A 176 14.11 48.70 -21.03
N PRO A 177 13.17 49.01 -21.94
CA PRO A 177 11.97 48.21 -22.10
C PRO A 177 12.42 46.84 -22.63
N GLY A 178 12.54 45.88 -21.71
CA GLY A 178 12.88 44.51 -22.05
C GLY A 178 11.72 43.87 -22.77
N ASN A 179 11.77 43.89 -24.11
CA ASN A 179 11.13 42.87 -24.94
C ASN A 179 11.70 41.51 -24.53
N THR A 180 11.14 40.91 -23.48
CA THR A 180 11.12 39.46 -23.34
C THR A 180 10.01 38.97 -24.26
N SER A 181 10.28 38.99 -25.57
CA SER A 181 9.59 38.07 -26.46
C SER A 181 9.89 36.70 -25.89
N LEU A 182 8.87 36.05 -25.31
CA LEU A 182 8.86 34.60 -25.14
C LEU A 182 9.44 34.03 -26.44
N ASP A 183 10.40 33.12 -26.35
CA ASP A 183 10.91 32.43 -27.53
C ASP A 183 9.75 31.59 -28.10
N GLU A 184 8.88 32.23 -28.89
CA GLU A 184 7.60 31.76 -29.41
C GLU A 184 7.75 30.52 -30.32
N GLY A 185 8.99 30.11 -30.60
CA GLY A 185 9.35 28.93 -31.39
C GLY A 185 9.54 27.64 -30.60
N ASN A 186 9.60 27.65 -29.26
CA ASN A 186 9.89 26.44 -28.47
C ASN A 186 8.65 25.71 -27.91
N ILE A 187 7.47 26.34 -27.91
CA ILE A 187 6.23 25.68 -27.49
C ILE A 187 5.58 25.11 -28.75
N SER A 188 5.36 23.79 -28.77
CA SER A 188 4.65 23.12 -29.86
C SER A 188 3.27 23.76 -30.01
N ARG A 189 3.03 24.48 -31.10
CA ARG A 189 1.72 25.06 -31.40
C ARG A 189 0.78 23.93 -31.79
N ASN A 190 -0.41 23.88 -31.20
CA ASN A 190 -1.43 22.96 -31.72
C ASN A 190 -1.87 23.49 -33.08
N THR A 191 -1.89 22.63 -34.07
CA THR A 191 -2.45 22.96 -35.38
C THR A 191 -3.78 22.26 -35.60
N SER A 192 -4.13 21.31 -34.73
CA SER A 192 -5.29 20.46 -34.86
C SER A 192 -6.55 21.07 -34.25
N VAL A 193 -7.68 20.91 -34.93
CA VAL A 193 -8.99 21.36 -34.45
C VAL A 193 -9.74 20.17 -33.84
N PHE A 194 -10.25 20.36 -32.62
CA PHE A 194 -11.04 19.35 -31.91
C PHE A 194 -12.53 19.64 -32.07
N THR A 195 -13.31 18.65 -32.50
CA THR A 195 -14.75 18.83 -32.81
C THR A 195 -15.57 17.65 -32.29
N TRP A 196 -16.82 17.90 -31.92
CA TRP A 196 -17.79 16.85 -31.59
C TRP A 196 -19.17 17.19 -32.14
N ARG A 197 -19.88 16.17 -32.64
CA ARG A 197 -21.17 16.29 -33.29
C ARG A 197 -22.16 15.28 -32.75
N ASN A 198 -23.37 15.76 -32.50
CA ASN A 198 -24.53 15.01 -32.00
C ASN A 198 -24.20 14.03 -30.88
N LEU A 199 -23.43 14.51 -29.89
CA LEU A 199 -22.92 13.67 -28.82
C LEU A 199 -24.02 13.41 -27.80
N CYS A 200 -24.40 12.14 -27.63
CA CYS A 200 -25.29 11.69 -26.55
C CYS A 200 -24.59 10.65 -25.68
N TYR A 201 -24.91 10.64 -24.39
CA TYR A 201 -24.36 9.70 -23.44
C TYR A 201 -25.45 9.15 -22.52
N THR A 202 -25.65 7.84 -22.59
CA THR A 202 -26.67 7.11 -21.81
C THR A 202 -25.99 6.13 -20.86
N VAL A 203 -26.40 6.16 -19.58
CA VAL A 203 -25.90 5.26 -18.54
C VAL A 203 -27.02 4.36 -18.04
N ASN A 204 -26.69 3.09 -17.83
CA ASN A 204 -27.62 2.11 -17.25
C ASN A 204 -27.63 2.26 -15.72
N THR A 205 -28.73 2.76 -15.17
CA THR A 205 -28.93 2.80 -13.72
C THR A 205 -29.83 1.63 -13.29
N PRO A 206 -29.82 1.21 -12.00
CA PRO A 206 -30.73 0.17 -11.50
C PRO A 206 -32.21 0.49 -11.73
N THR A 207 -32.55 1.78 -11.89
CA THR A 207 -33.89 2.30 -12.17
C THR A 207 -34.21 2.42 -13.67
N GLY A 208 -33.29 2.04 -14.56
CA GLY A 208 -33.43 2.14 -16.03
C GLY A 208 -32.31 2.92 -16.71
N GLU A 209 -32.39 3.05 -18.03
CA GLU A 209 -31.48 3.89 -18.82
C GLU A 209 -31.70 5.38 -18.51
N ARG A 210 -30.62 6.10 -18.23
CA ARG A 210 -30.62 7.53 -17.96
C ARG A 210 -29.73 8.25 -18.98
N LEU A 211 -30.35 9.11 -19.78
CA LEU A 211 -29.63 10.04 -20.65
C LEU A 211 -28.99 11.15 -19.81
N LEU A 212 -27.67 11.29 -19.92
CA LEU A 212 -26.88 12.29 -19.20
C LEU A 212 -26.40 13.44 -20.08
N LEU A 213 -26.20 13.18 -21.38
CA LEU A 213 -25.88 14.18 -22.40
C LEU A 213 -26.81 13.98 -23.59
N ASP A 214 -27.37 15.08 -24.09
CA ASP A 214 -28.38 15.07 -25.14
C ASP A 214 -27.96 16.00 -26.30
N ASN A 215 -27.53 15.37 -27.41
CA ASN A 215 -27.23 16.00 -28.69
C ASN A 215 -26.30 17.23 -28.60
N VAL A 216 -25.21 17.11 -27.82
CA VAL A 216 -24.25 18.20 -27.61
C VAL A 216 -23.28 18.30 -28.79
N GLN A 217 -22.99 19.53 -29.23
CA GLN A 217 -22.13 19.82 -30.39
C GLN A 217 -21.23 21.02 -30.10
N GLY A 218 -20.05 21.07 -30.73
CA GLY A 218 -19.13 22.19 -30.58
C GLY A 218 -17.72 21.86 -31.06
N TRP A 219 -16.81 22.81 -30.86
CA TRP A 219 -15.41 22.71 -31.26
C TRP A 219 -14.49 23.47 -30.33
N VAL A 220 -13.18 23.20 -30.44
CA VAL A 220 -12.10 24.02 -29.87
C VAL A 220 -11.01 24.15 -30.93
N LYS A 221 -10.70 25.39 -31.31
CA LYS A 221 -9.66 25.73 -32.28
C LYS A 221 -8.32 25.99 -31.55
N PRO A 222 -7.17 25.80 -32.19
CA PRO A 222 -5.92 26.29 -31.64
C PRO A 222 -5.97 27.80 -31.38
N GLY A 223 -5.43 28.26 -30.25
CA GLY A 223 -5.51 29.67 -29.87
C GLY A 223 -6.71 30.04 -29.01
N MET A 224 -7.68 29.13 -28.85
CA MET A 224 -8.96 29.38 -28.22
C MET A 224 -8.97 28.94 -26.76
N LEU A 225 -9.43 29.82 -25.86
CA LEU A 225 -9.73 29.51 -24.47
C LEU A 225 -11.26 29.36 -24.30
N GLY A 226 -11.73 28.12 -24.28
CA GLY A 226 -13.15 27.78 -24.15
C GLY A 226 -13.58 27.54 -22.70
N ALA A 227 -14.69 28.15 -22.31
CA ALA A 227 -15.36 27.94 -21.02
C ALA A 227 -16.55 26.97 -21.17
N LEU A 228 -16.58 25.91 -20.36
CA LEU A 228 -17.72 25.03 -20.16
C LEU A 228 -18.41 25.38 -18.84
N MET A 229 -19.61 25.94 -18.94
CA MET A 229 -20.40 26.42 -17.81
C MET A 229 -21.79 25.79 -17.78
N GLY A 230 -22.47 25.92 -16.63
CA GLY A 230 -23.79 25.35 -16.41
C GLY A 230 -24.04 25.08 -14.93
N SER A 231 -25.29 24.82 -14.58
CA SER A 231 -25.68 24.55 -13.19
C SER A 231 -24.99 23.31 -12.61
N SER A 232 -25.00 23.15 -11.30
CA SER A 232 -24.64 21.86 -10.69
C SER A 232 -25.56 20.75 -11.23
N GLY A 233 -24.97 19.60 -11.59
CA GLY A 233 -25.67 18.50 -12.24
C GLY A 233 -26.04 18.70 -13.72
N ALA A 234 -25.54 19.75 -14.39
CA ALA A 234 -25.79 19.98 -15.83
C ALA A 234 -25.05 19.02 -16.77
N GLY A 235 -24.14 18.17 -16.26
CA GLY A 235 -23.35 17.25 -17.09
C GLY A 235 -22.01 17.81 -17.58
N LYS A 236 -21.49 18.90 -16.99
CA LYS A 236 -20.19 19.52 -17.36
C LYS A 236 -19.02 18.53 -17.30
N THR A 237 -18.76 17.96 -16.12
CA THR A 237 -17.71 16.96 -15.92
C THR A 237 -17.97 15.70 -16.75
N THR A 238 -19.25 15.31 -16.91
CA THR A 238 -19.63 14.18 -17.77
C THR A 238 -19.24 14.43 -19.23
N LEU A 239 -19.53 15.61 -19.77
CA LEU A 239 -19.13 16.00 -21.13
C LEU A 239 -17.61 16.03 -21.26
N LEU A 240 -16.92 16.66 -20.31
CA LEU A 240 -15.46 16.76 -20.31
C LEU A 240 -14.80 15.36 -20.31
N ASP A 241 -15.29 14.45 -19.46
CA ASP A 241 -14.81 13.06 -19.39
C ASP A 241 -15.09 12.27 -20.67
N VAL A 242 -16.25 12.46 -21.32
CA VAL A 242 -16.59 11.80 -22.58
C VAL A 242 -15.70 12.31 -23.71
N LEU A 243 -15.49 13.63 -23.81
CA LEU A 243 -14.61 14.25 -24.80
C LEU A 243 -13.15 13.79 -24.63
N ALA A 244 -12.71 13.60 -23.39
CA ALA A 244 -11.38 13.10 -23.07
C ALA A 244 -11.22 11.57 -23.22
N GLN A 245 -12.25 10.84 -23.68
CA GLN A 245 -12.26 9.37 -23.77
C GLN A 245 -11.97 8.70 -22.42
N ARG A 246 -12.47 9.27 -21.31
CA ARG A 246 -12.25 8.77 -19.94
C ARG A 246 -13.43 7.99 -19.37
N LYS A 247 -14.63 8.07 -19.97
CA LYS A 247 -15.77 7.20 -19.64
C LYS A 247 -15.70 5.89 -20.42
N THR A 248 -15.81 4.77 -19.71
CA THR A 248 -15.83 3.43 -20.32
C THR A 248 -17.18 2.72 -20.17
N GLU A 249 -18.01 3.15 -19.21
CA GLU A 249 -19.40 2.71 -19.07
C GLU A 249 -20.40 3.53 -19.89
N GLY A 250 -21.50 2.89 -20.27
CA GLY A 250 -22.62 3.52 -20.99
C GLY A 250 -22.49 3.45 -22.51
N THR A 251 -23.50 3.97 -23.20
CA THR A 251 -23.51 4.06 -24.67
C THR A 251 -23.27 5.51 -25.07
N ILE A 252 -22.17 5.74 -25.80
CA ILE A 252 -21.85 7.03 -26.40
C ILE A 252 -22.28 6.97 -27.87
N THR A 253 -23.14 7.87 -28.30
CA THR A 253 -23.54 8.04 -29.70
C THR A 253 -23.11 9.41 -30.21
N GLY A 254 -22.92 9.55 -31.52
CA GLY A 254 -22.36 10.76 -32.15
C GLY A 254 -20.92 10.55 -32.59
N SER A 255 -20.23 11.64 -32.93
CA SER A 255 -18.84 11.61 -33.35
C SER A 255 -17.98 12.61 -32.58
N ILE A 256 -16.79 12.17 -32.16
CA ILE A 256 -15.73 13.01 -31.61
C ILE A 256 -14.55 12.89 -32.57
N MET A 257 -14.03 14.03 -33.03
CA MET A 257 -13.11 14.08 -34.15
C MET A 257 -11.96 15.05 -33.89
N VAL A 258 -10.78 14.69 -34.40
CA VAL A 258 -9.59 15.54 -34.49
C VAL A 258 -9.31 15.73 -35.97
N ASP A 259 -9.22 16.98 -36.42
CA ASP A 259 -9.00 17.34 -37.82
C ASP A 259 -10.03 16.69 -38.78
N GLY A 260 -11.29 16.62 -38.35
CA GLY A 260 -12.39 16.01 -39.10
C GLY A 260 -12.32 14.47 -39.22
N ARG A 261 -11.44 13.82 -38.46
CA ARG A 261 -11.23 12.35 -38.48
C ARG A 261 -11.51 11.74 -37.11
N PRO A 262 -11.87 10.44 -37.03
CA PRO A 262 -12.02 9.74 -35.76
C PRO A 262 -10.76 9.83 -34.88
N LEU A 263 -10.96 9.75 -33.56
CA LEU A 263 -9.87 9.87 -32.60
C LEU A 263 -8.78 8.79 -32.82
N PRO A 264 -7.49 9.17 -32.85
CA PRO A 264 -6.40 8.20 -32.94
C PRO A 264 -6.27 7.40 -31.63
N LEU A 265 -5.62 6.24 -31.69
CA LEU A 265 -5.35 5.42 -30.50
C LEU A 265 -4.51 6.17 -29.46
N THR A 266 -3.73 7.14 -29.92
CA THR A 266 -2.80 7.96 -29.14
C THR A 266 -3.46 9.19 -28.51
N PHE A 267 -4.76 9.41 -28.74
CA PHE A 267 -5.47 10.58 -28.23
C PHE A 267 -5.29 10.78 -26.71
N GLN A 268 -5.49 9.73 -25.90
CA GLN A 268 -5.41 9.82 -24.44
C GLN A 268 -4.02 10.22 -23.91
N ARG A 269 -2.94 9.91 -24.63
CA ARG A 269 -1.58 10.31 -24.24
C ARG A 269 -1.20 11.69 -24.79
N SER A 270 -1.72 12.05 -25.96
CA SER A 270 -1.42 13.30 -26.69
C SER A 270 -2.35 14.46 -26.32
N ALA A 271 -3.47 14.20 -25.64
CA ALA A 271 -4.28 15.22 -24.99
C ALA A 271 -3.81 15.43 -23.53
N GLY A 272 -3.80 16.68 -23.09
CA GLY A 272 -3.59 17.01 -21.68
C GLY A 272 -4.92 16.96 -20.93
N TYR A 273 -4.95 16.42 -19.72
CA TYR A 273 -6.14 16.50 -18.87
C TYR A 273 -5.75 16.72 -17.42
N CYS A 274 -6.11 17.89 -16.89
CA CYS A 274 -5.92 18.24 -15.48
C CYS A 274 -7.19 17.86 -14.71
N GLU A 275 -7.08 16.92 -13.78
CA GLU A 275 -8.20 16.56 -12.89
C GLU A 275 -8.49 17.69 -11.88
N GLN A 276 -9.69 17.65 -11.30
CA GLN A 276 -10.10 18.60 -10.26
C GLN A 276 -9.16 18.54 -9.04
N LEU A 277 -8.82 17.32 -8.59
CA LEU A 277 -7.88 17.08 -7.49
C LEU A 277 -6.44 16.98 -7.99
N ASP A 278 -5.54 17.76 -7.39
CA ASP A 278 -4.12 17.76 -7.75
C ASP A 278 -3.36 16.60 -7.10
N VAL A 279 -3.41 15.44 -7.74
CA VAL A 279 -2.78 14.20 -7.26
C VAL A 279 -1.34 14.09 -7.77
N HIS A 280 -0.38 14.13 -6.84
CA HIS A 280 1.07 14.03 -7.12
C HIS A 280 1.78 13.15 -6.09
N GLU A 281 2.94 12.61 -6.46
CA GLU A 281 3.84 11.91 -5.54
C GLU A 281 4.46 12.92 -4.54
N PRO A 282 4.15 12.84 -3.23
CA PRO A 282 4.58 13.85 -2.25
C PRO A 282 6.10 13.98 -2.12
N PHE A 283 6.85 12.90 -2.36
CA PHE A 283 8.31 12.88 -2.21
C PHE A 283 9.07 13.26 -3.50
N ALA A 284 8.38 13.59 -4.59
CA ALA A 284 8.99 14.13 -5.81
C ALA A 284 9.14 15.66 -5.71
N THR A 285 10.19 16.20 -6.33
CA THR A 285 10.26 17.65 -6.56
C THR A 285 9.40 18.05 -7.77
N VAL A 286 9.11 19.35 -7.90
CA VAL A 286 8.42 19.91 -9.08
C VAL A 286 9.11 19.49 -10.38
N ARG A 287 10.43 19.69 -10.46
CA ARG A 287 11.24 19.32 -11.62
C ARG A 287 11.15 17.81 -11.91
N GLU A 288 11.29 16.96 -10.90
CA GLU A 288 11.22 15.50 -11.08
C GLU A 288 9.85 15.02 -11.55
N ALA A 289 8.77 15.65 -11.09
CA ALA A 289 7.41 15.33 -11.56
C ALA A 289 7.23 15.68 -13.04
N LEU A 290 7.76 16.82 -13.47
CA LEU A 290 7.75 17.26 -14.87
C LEU A 290 8.64 16.36 -15.75
N GLU A 291 9.87 16.07 -15.31
CA GLU A 291 10.76 15.12 -15.99
C GLU A 291 10.14 13.74 -16.14
N PHE A 292 9.49 13.24 -15.08
CA PHE A 292 8.82 11.94 -15.11
C PHE A 292 7.74 11.87 -16.19
N SER A 293 6.92 12.93 -16.31
CA SER A 293 5.89 13.01 -17.35
C SER A 293 6.49 13.13 -18.75
N ALA A 294 7.47 14.02 -18.93
CA ALA A 294 8.14 14.24 -20.22
C ALA A 294 8.80 12.95 -20.75
N LEU A 295 9.51 12.22 -19.89
CA LEU A 295 10.21 11.00 -20.28
C LEU A 295 9.26 9.87 -20.71
N LEU A 296 8.08 9.77 -20.10
CA LEU A 296 7.12 8.69 -20.33
C LEU A 296 6.09 8.98 -21.42
N ARG A 297 5.75 10.25 -21.66
CA ARG A 297 4.68 10.65 -22.60
C ARG A 297 5.17 11.21 -23.92
N GLN A 298 6.34 11.86 -23.97
CA GLN A 298 6.87 12.37 -25.24
C GLN A 298 7.34 11.23 -26.16
N PRO A 299 7.33 11.42 -27.49
CA PRO A 299 7.71 10.41 -28.47
C PRO A 299 9.07 9.75 -28.19
N ARG A 300 9.22 8.49 -28.64
CA ARG A 300 10.47 7.71 -28.48
C ARG A 300 11.63 8.23 -29.30
N THR A 301 11.33 8.94 -30.39
CA THR A 301 12.29 9.52 -31.32
C THR A 301 13.02 10.72 -30.73
N THR A 302 12.37 11.46 -29.82
CA THR A 302 12.94 12.61 -29.12
C THR A 302 14.01 12.16 -28.13
N SER A 303 15.20 12.77 -28.18
CA SER A 303 16.30 12.40 -27.28
C SER A 303 15.97 12.76 -25.84
N LYS A 304 16.61 12.06 -24.89
CA LYS A 304 16.42 12.36 -23.46
C LYS A 304 16.83 13.79 -23.13
N GLU A 305 17.93 14.30 -23.69
CA GLU A 305 18.37 15.68 -23.41
C GLU A 305 17.35 16.70 -23.91
N GLU A 306 16.76 16.50 -25.08
CA GLU A 306 15.74 17.40 -25.62
C GLU A 306 14.48 17.41 -24.75
N LYS A 307 14.05 16.23 -24.27
CA LYS A 307 12.92 16.10 -23.33
C LYS A 307 13.17 16.91 -22.05
N LEU A 308 14.37 16.78 -21.48
CA LEU A 308 14.75 17.50 -20.26
C LEU A 308 14.90 19.00 -20.49
N LYS A 309 15.45 19.42 -21.63
CA LYS A 309 15.54 20.84 -21.99
C LYS A 309 14.15 21.47 -22.12
N TYR A 310 13.19 20.75 -22.69
CA TYR A 310 11.81 21.23 -22.77
C TYR A 310 11.17 21.37 -21.39
N VAL A 311 11.50 20.50 -20.43
CA VAL A 311 11.03 20.63 -19.04
C VAL A 311 11.49 21.97 -18.43
N GLU A 312 12.74 22.38 -18.66
CA GLU A 312 13.22 23.70 -18.21
C GLU A 312 12.40 24.84 -18.80
N THR A 313 12.12 24.80 -20.11
CA THR A 313 11.28 25.80 -20.77
C THR A 313 9.89 25.89 -20.16
N ILE A 314 9.31 24.76 -19.75
CA ILE A 314 8.00 24.74 -19.10
C ILE A 314 8.06 25.24 -17.65
N ILE A 315 9.15 24.99 -16.93
CA ILE A 315 9.38 25.55 -15.58
C ILE A 315 9.46 27.08 -15.67
N ASP A 316 10.17 27.61 -16.66
CA ASP A 316 10.24 29.06 -16.92
C ASP A 316 8.86 29.64 -17.27
N LEU A 317 8.13 28.97 -18.15
CA LEU A 317 6.80 29.40 -18.60
C LEU A 317 5.77 29.45 -17.45
N LEU A 318 5.86 28.49 -16.52
CA LEU A 318 4.97 28.39 -15.35
C LEU A 318 5.42 29.25 -14.17
N GLU A 319 6.53 29.97 -14.31
CA GLU A 319 7.16 30.74 -13.24
C GLU A 319 7.43 29.86 -11.99
N LEU A 320 7.93 28.63 -12.20
CA LEU A 320 8.19 27.64 -11.14
C LEU A 320 9.68 27.54 -10.75
N ASN A 321 10.52 28.47 -11.20
CA ASN A 321 11.98 28.41 -11.04
C ASN A 321 12.45 28.32 -9.58
N ASP A 322 11.84 29.10 -8.69
CA ASP A 322 12.11 29.11 -7.26
C ASP A 322 11.62 27.83 -6.56
N LEU A 323 10.62 27.15 -7.13
CA LEU A 323 10.00 25.95 -6.60
C LEU A 323 10.47 24.65 -7.26
N ALA A 324 11.24 24.72 -8.35
CA ALA A 324 11.60 23.58 -9.19
C ALA A 324 12.24 22.43 -8.40
N ASP A 325 13.07 22.74 -7.41
CA ASP A 325 13.78 21.78 -6.56
C ASP A 325 13.11 21.52 -5.20
N THR A 326 11.91 22.07 -4.99
CA THR A 326 11.11 21.89 -3.77
C THR A 326 10.22 20.66 -3.90
N LEU A 327 10.03 19.92 -2.79
CA LEU A 327 9.10 18.78 -2.72
C LEU A 327 7.66 19.26 -2.87
N ILE A 328 6.88 18.50 -3.64
CA ILE A 328 5.46 18.77 -3.82
C ILE A 328 4.71 18.63 -2.48
N GLY A 329 5.03 17.57 -1.73
CA GLY A 329 4.50 17.31 -0.39
C GLY A 329 2.99 17.04 -0.36
N THR A 330 2.44 16.94 0.84
CA THR A 330 0.98 16.78 1.07
C THR A 330 0.34 18.15 1.30
N VAL A 331 -1.00 18.24 1.22
CA VAL A 331 -1.71 19.49 1.55
C VAL A 331 -1.37 19.90 2.99
N GLY A 332 -0.94 21.14 3.18
CA GLY A 332 -0.45 21.68 4.46
C GLY A 332 1.03 21.41 4.77
N ASN A 333 1.73 20.59 4.00
CA ASN A 333 3.16 20.32 4.18
C ASN A 333 3.86 20.11 2.82
N GLY A 334 4.34 21.20 2.22
CA GLY A 334 4.82 21.26 0.84
C GLY A 334 4.30 22.49 0.11
N LEU A 335 4.01 22.34 -1.19
CA LEU A 335 3.49 23.41 -2.04
C LEU A 335 2.10 23.88 -1.62
N SER A 336 1.83 25.17 -1.84
CA SER A 336 0.48 25.75 -1.72
C SER A 336 -0.48 25.17 -2.76
N VAL A 337 -1.78 25.38 -2.58
CA VAL A 337 -2.81 24.88 -3.52
C VAL A 337 -2.61 25.48 -4.92
N GLU A 338 -2.36 26.80 -5.00
CA GLU A 338 -2.07 27.48 -6.27
C GLU A 338 -0.81 26.92 -6.95
N GLN A 339 0.28 26.78 -6.21
CA GLN A 339 1.55 26.26 -6.74
C GLN A 339 1.36 24.83 -7.24
N ARG A 340 0.62 24.00 -6.49
CA ARG A 340 0.30 22.62 -6.88
C ARG A 340 -0.54 22.57 -8.17
N LYS A 341 -1.49 23.50 -8.36
CA LYS A 341 -2.27 23.63 -9.60
C LYS A 341 -1.36 23.91 -10.80
N ARG A 342 -0.40 24.84 -10.66
CA ARG A 342 0.59 25.12 -11.71
C ARG A 342 1.42 23.87 -12.05
N VAL A 343 1.83 23.09 -11.05
CA VAL A 343 2.54 21.82 -11.27
C VAL A 343 1.66 20.80 -12.00
N THR A 344 0.38 20.68 -11.67
CA THR A 344 -0.57 19.81 -12.40
C THR A 344 -0.66 20.19 -13.87
N ILE A 345 -0.81 21.49 -14.18
CA ILE A 345 -0.85 21.99 -15.56
C ILE A 345 0.49 21.71 -16.26
N GLY A 346 1.61 21.94 -15.57
CA GLY A 346 2.93 21.67 -16.11
C GLY A 346 3.17 20.20 -16.45
N VAL A 347 2.71 19.26 -15.60
CA VAL A 347 2.84 17.82 -15.84
C VAL A 347 2.12 17.39 -17.12
N GLU A 348 1.00 18.02 -17.45
CA GLU A 348 0.28 17.78 -18.70
C GLU A 348 0.94 18.52 -19.89
N LEU A 349 1.46 19.73 -19.69
CA LEU A 349 2.07 20.54 -20.75
C LEU A 349 3.44 20.00 -21.21
N VAL A 350 4.25 19.47 -20.31
CA VAL A 350 5.55 18.84 -20.66
C VAL A 350 5.40 17.60 -21.53
N ALA A 351 4.20 17.03 -21.64
CA ALA A 351 3.93 15.94 -22.56
C ALA A 351 3.92 16.40 -24.03
N LYS A 352 3.99 17.71 -24.31
CA LYS A 352 3.76 18.32 -25.62
C LYS A 352 2.39 17.89 -26.19
N PRO A 353 1.29 18.22 -25.51
CA PRO A 353 -0.03 17.86 -26.01
C PRO A 353 -0.24 18.53 -27.36
N SER A 354 -0.53 17.74 -28.40
CA SER A 354 -0.60 18.21 -29.79
C SER A 354 -2.03 18.55 -30.24
N ILE A 355 -3.02 18.28 -29.37
CA ILE A 355 -4.45 18.34 -29.70
C ILE A 355 -5.13 19.41 -28.85
N LEU A 356 -5.36 19.14 -27.56
CA LEU A 356 -5.85 20.14 -26.61
C LEU A 356 -5.51 19.79 -25.16
N ILE A 357 -5.73 20.76 -24.28
CA ILE A 357 -5.66 20.59 -22.83
C ILE A 357 -7.06 20.77 -22.24
N PHE A 358 -7.55 19.75 -21.54
CA PHE A 358 -8.75 19.80 -20.71
C PHE A 358 -8.37 20.18 -19.28
N LEU A 359 -9.11 21.09 -18.67
CA LEU A 359 -8.97 21.40 -17.25
C LEU A 359 -10.33 21.34 -16.54
N ASP A 360 -10.41 20.47 -15.54
CA ASP A 360 -11.61 20.36 -14.72
C ASP A 360 -11.52 21.28 -13.49
N GLU A 361 -12.35 22.32 -13.46
CA GLU A 361 -12.48 23.32 -12.39
C GLU A 361 -11.13 23.83 -11.83
N PRO A 362 -10.28 24.46 -12.66
CA PRO A 362 -8.94 24.86 -12.23
C PRO A 362 -8.92 25.99 -11.20
N THR A 363 -10.04 26.69 -11.01
CA THR A 363 -10.20 27.76 -10.02
C THR A 363 -10.78 27.29 -8.68
N SER A 364 -11.13 25.99 -8.55
CA SER A 364 -11.72 25.44 -7.34
C SER A 364 -10.70 25.39 -6.18
N GLY A 365 -11.10 25.83 -5.00
CA GLY A 365 -10.25 25.86 -3.80
C GLY A 365 -9.19 26.98 -3.77
N LEU A 366 -9.25 27.92 -4.72
CA LEU A 366 -8.41 29.12 -4.75
C LEU A 366 -9.19 30.35 -4.27
N ASP A 367 -8.50 31.31 -3.68
CA ASP A 367 -9.03 32.65 -3.45
C ASP A 367 -9.12 33.43 -4.77
N GLY A 368 -9.88 34.54 -4.77
CA GLY A 368 -10.19 35.28 -6.01
C GLY A 368 -8.95 35.76 -6.78
N GLN A 369 -7.88 36.13 -6.08
CA GLN A 369 -6.65 36.59 -6.72
C GLN A 369 -5.87 35.44 -7.37
N SER A 370 -5.68 34.32 -6.67
CA SER A 370 -5.00 33.14 -7.23
C SER A 370 -5.81 32.50 -8.37
N ALA A 371 -7.15 32.51 -8.28
CA ALA A 371 -8.02 32.09 -9.39
C ALA A 371 -7.83 32.97 -10.63
N TYR A 372 -7.77 34.30 -10.46
CA TYR A 372 -7.49 35.25 -11.56
C TYR A 372 -6.13 35.01 -12.20
N ASN A 373 -5.08 34.83 -11.38
CA ASN A 373 -3.74 34.55 -11.88
C ASN A 373 -3.69 33.22 -12.68
N THR A 374 -4.41 32.20 -12.21
CA THR A 374 -4.49 30.89 -12.88
C THR A 374 -5.16 31.02 -14.26
N VAL A 375 -6.28 31.73 -14.36
CA VAL A 375 -6.97 31.92 -15.65
C VAL A 375 -6.17 32.82 -16.60
N ARG A 376 -5.56 33.89 -16.09
CA ARG A 376 -4.64 34.72 -16.90
C ARG A 376 -3.48 33.90 -17.47
N PHE A 377 -2.98 32.94 -16.71
CA PHE A 377 -1.97 32.00 -17.19
C PHE A 377 -2.52 31.08 -18.30
N LEU A 378 -3.73 30.53 -18.14
CA LEU A 378 -4.38 29.74 -19.20
C LEU A 378 -4.61 30.56 -20.49
N ARG A 379 -4.94 31.85 -20.35
CA ARG A 379 -5.06 32.79 -21.48
C ARG A 379 -3.74 32.93 -22.22
N LYS A 380 -2.63 33.16 -21.51
CA LYS A 380 -1.29 33.20 -22.13
C LYS A 380 -0.95 31.90 -22.87
N LEU A 381 -1.32 30.73 -22.33
CA LEU A 381 -1.12 29.46 -23.02
C LEU A 381 -1.93 29.38 -24.31
N ALA A 382 -3.20 29.80 -24.27
CA ALA A 382 -4.05 29.86 -25.45
C ALA A 382 -3.45 30.80 -26.51
N ASP A 383 -3.00 32.01 -26.13
CA ASP A 383 -2.41 32.99 -27.05
C ASP A 383 -1.16 32.47 -27.79
N VAL A 384 -0.42 31.52 -27.18
CA VAL A 384 0.73 30.83 -27.81
C VAL A 384 0.30 29.78 -28.84
N GLY A 385 -1.00 29.54 -28.99
CA GLY A 385 -1.59 28.61 -29.96
C GLY A 385 -1.98 27.25 -29.38
N GLN A 386 -2.12 27.13 -28.06
CA GLN A 386 -2.71 25.93 -27.44
C GLN A 386 -4.23 26.00 -27.49
N ALA A 387 -4.88 24.86 -27.72
CA ALA A 387 -6.33 24.72 -27.58
C ALA A 387 -6.64 24.35 -26.12
N VAL A 388 -7.45 25.14 -25.43
CA VAL A 388 -7.71 24.96 -24.00
C VAL A 388 -9.21 24.94 -23.73
N LEU A 389 -9.70 23.88 -23.10
CA LEU A 389 -11.11 23.73 -22.69
C LEU A 389 -11.19 23.55 -21.18
N VAL A 390 -11.93 24.45 -20.51
CA VAL A 390 -11.95 24.54 -19.05
C VAL A 390 -13.39 24.49 -18.55
N THR A 391 -13.69 23.67 -17.53
CA THR A 391 -14.95 23.78 -16.78
C THR A 391 -14.81 24.81 -15.66
N ILE A 392 -15.81 25.69 -15.49
CA ILE A 392 -15.78 26.72 -14.44
C ILE A 392 -17.11 26.79 -13.72
N HIS A 393 -17.03 26.86 -12.39
CA HIS A 393 -18.15 27.08 -11.51
C HIS A 393 -18.23 28.57 -11.11
N GLN A 394 -19.24 29.28 -11.62
CA GLN A 394 -19.57 30.68 -11.27
C GLN A 394 -18.36 31.64 -11.18
N PRO A 395 -17.73 32.01 -12.32
CA PRO A 395 -16.62 32.96 -12.32
C PRO A 395 -17.07 34.39 -11.99
N SER A 396 -16.13 35.18 -11.47
CA SER A 396 -16.29 36.64 -11.43
C SER A 396 -16.36 37.23 -12.84
N ALA A 397 -16.95 38.41 -13.00
CA ALA A 397 -17.05 39.07 -14.31
C ALA A 397 -15.67 39.29 -14.97
N GLN A 398 -14.64 39.61 -14.18
CA GLN A 398 -13.26 39.77 -14.66
C GLN A 398 -12.65 38.46 -15.18
N LEU A 399 -12.94 37.34 -14.51
CA LEU A 399 -12.53 36.01 -14.95
C LEU A 399 -13.26 35.60 -16.23
N PHE A 400 -14.57 35.86 -16.28
CA PHE A 400 -15.42 35.51 -17.41
C PHE A 400 -14.98 36.22 -18.71
N ALA A 401 -14.51 37.47 -18.61
CA ALA A 401 -14.02 38.24 -19.76
C ALA A 401 -12.71 37.70 -20.38
N GLN A 402 -12.02 36.74 -19.76
CA GLN A 402 -10.81 36.15 -20.32
C GLN A 402 -11.08 35.02 -21.32
N PHE A 403 -12.31 34.49 -21.37
CA PHE A 403 -12.69 33.38 -22.24
C PHE A 403 -13.16 33.89 -23.60
N ASP A 404 -12.79 33.18 -24.66
CA ASP A 404 -13.22 33.52 -26.02
C ASP A 404 -14.62 33.02 -26.30
N THR A 405 -14.90 31.79 -25.84
CA THR A 405 -16.09 31.04 -26.20
C THR A 405 -16.71 30.37 -25.00
N LEU A 406 -18.03 30.21 -25.05
CA LEU A 406 -18.84 29.65 -23.99
C LEU A 406 -19.65 28.47 -24.53
N LEU A 407 -19.53 27.32 -23.86
CA LEU A 407 -20.50 26.23 -23.94
C LEU A 407 -21.33 26.22 -22.65
N LEU A 408 -22.60 26.57 -22.75
CA LEU A 408 -23.53 26.62 -21.62
C LEU A 408 -24.46 25.41 -21.64
N LEU A 409 -24.43 24.62 -20.56
CA LEU A 409 -25.28 23.44 -20.38
C LEU A 409 -26.38 23.67 -19.33
N ALA A 410 -27.58 23.21 -19.64
CA ALA A 410 -28.69 23.05 -18.71
C ALA A 410 -28.70 21.64 -18.07
N ARG A 411 -29.55 21.45 -17.06
CA ARG A 411 -29.82 20.13 -16.47
C ARG A 411 -30.22 19.13 -17.55
N GLY A 412 -29.68 17.91 -17.44
CA GLY A 412 -29.87 16.85 -18.43
C GLY A 412 -28.86 16.85 -19.58
N GLY A 413 -27.79 17.65 -19.49
CA GLY A 413 -26.73 17.66 -20.50
C GLY A 413 -27.17 18.24 -21.83
N LYS A 414 -28.03 19.26 -21.77
CA LYS A 414 -28.63 19.93 -22.91
C LYS A 414 -27.94 21.27 -23.17
N THR A 415 -27.58 21.55 -24.42
CA THR A 415 -26.97 22.83 -24.79
C THR A 415 -28.00 23.96 -24.78
N VAL A 416 -27.62 25.09 -24.16
CA VAL A 416 -28.40 26.34 -24.16
C VAL A 416 -27.76 27.40 -25.05
N TYR A 417 -26.44 27.41 -25.11
CA TYR A 417 -25.68 28.36 -25.91
C TYR A 417 -24.31 27.78 -26.23
N PHE A 418 -23.85 27.95 -27.46
CA PHE A 418 -22.47 27.72 -27.85
C PHE A 418 -22.01 28.80 -28.84
N GLY A 419 -20.95 29.53 -28.50
CA GLY A 419 -20.39 30.55 -29.38
C GLY A 419 -19.49 31.53 -28.63
N ASP A 420 -19.16 32.63 -29.32
CA ASP A 420 -18.31 33.68 -28.77
C ASP A 420 -18.99 34.39 -27.59
N ILE A 421 -18.19 34.75 -26.59
CA ILE A 421 -18.68 35.50 -25.42
C ILE A 421 -18.89 36.98 -25.78
N GLY A 422 -18.02 37.53 -26.63
CA GLY A 422 -17.95 38.95 -26.96
C GLY A 422 -17.38 39.79 -25.81
N ASP A 423 -17.04 41.05 -26.10
CA ASP A 423 -16.45 41.95 -25.09
C ASP A 423 -17.39 42.08 -23.88
N ASN A 424 -16.89 41.68 -22.70
CA ASN A 424 -17.64 41.63 -21.43
C ASN A 424 -18.99 40.88 -21.52
N GLY A 425 -19.08 39.85 -22.35
CA GLY A 425 -20.29 39.03 -22.50
C GLY A 425 -21.39 39.65 -23.35
N SER A 426 -21.09 40.67 -24.15
CA SER A 426 -22.08 41.40 -24.97
C SER A 426 -22.88 40.50 -25.91
N THR A 427 -22.23 39.58 -26.62
CA THR A 427 -22.88 38.64 -27.55
C THR A 427 -23.87 37.73 -26.82
N VAL A 428 -23.46 37.19 -25.67
CA VAL A 428 -24.30 36.30 -24.84
C VAL A 428 -25.48 37.07 -24.25
N LYS A 429 -25.26 38.31 -23.76
CA LYS A 429 -26.32 39.19 -23.27
C LYS A 429 -27.34 39.51 -24.37
N GLN A 430 -26.85 39.76 -25.59
CA GLN A 430 -27.72 40.03 -26.73
C GLN A 430 -28.57 38.82 -27.09
N TYR A 431 -28.01 37.60 -27.06
CA TYR A 431 -28.76 36.36 -27.28
C TYR A 431 -29.92 36.24 -26.30
N PHE A 432 -29.68 36.34 -24.99
CA PHE A 432 -30.76 36.27 -23.99
C PHE A 432 -31.76 37.44 -24.12
N GLY A 433 -31.27 38.65 -24.45
CA GLY A 433 -32.10 39.84 -24.64
C GLY A 433 -33.06 39.74 -25.82
N GLN A 434 -32.65 39.10 -26.93
CA GLN A 434 -33.52 38.86 -28.09
C GLN A 434 -34.76 38.02 -27.75
N TYR A 435 -34.63 37.12 -26.78
CA TYR A 435 -35.73 36.28 -26.29
C TYR A 435 -36.40 36.85 -25.02
N GLY A 436 -36.20 38.14 -24.73
CA GLY A 436 -36.95 38.89 -23.71
C GLY A 436 -36.28 39.02 -22.35
N ILE A 437 -35.11 38.40 -22.12
CA ILE A 437 -34.45 38.38 -20.81
C ILE A 437 -33.19 39.25 -20.84
N HIS A 438 -33.28 40.44 -20.25
CA HIS A 438 -32.21 41.43 -20.29
C HIS A 438 -31.33 41.36 -19.04
N CYS A 439 -30.01 41.29 -19.24
CA CYS A 439 -29.05 41.34 -18.15
C CYS A 439 -28.99 42.76 -17.56
N PRO A 440 -29.17 42.94 -16.24
CA PRO A 440 -28.95 44.22 -15.58
C PRO A 440 -27.51 44.73 -15.79
N ILE A 441 -27.34 46.05 -15.82
CA ILE A 441 -26.04 46.69 -16.13
C ILE A 441 -24.98 46.35 -15.07
N GLU A 442 -25.38 46.27 -13.80
CA GLU A 442 -24.50 46.01 -12.66
C GLU A 442 -24.33 44.51 -12.34
N ALA A 443 -25.08 43.63 -13.02
CA ALA A 443 -25.05 42.19 -12.74
C ALA A 443 -23.86 41.50 -13.43
N ASN A 444 -23.31 40.48 -12.75
CA ASN A 444 -22.31 39.62 -13.35
C ASN A 444 -22.95 38.78 -14.48
N PRO A 445 -22.46 38.89 -15.74
CA PRO A 445 -23.04 38.15 -16.86
C PRO A 445 -23.03 36.63 -16.65
N ALA A 446 -21.98 36.12 -16.01
CA ALA A 446 -21.80 34.70 -15.69
C ALA A 446 -22.82 34.18 -14.65
N GLU A 447 -23.20 35.02 -13.69
CA GLU A 447 -24.21 34.70 -12.69
C GLU A 447 -25.61 34.77 -13.31
N PHE A 448 -25.88 35.86 -14.04
CA PHE A 448 -27.12 36.06 -14.78
C PHE A 448 -27.46 34.87 -15.69
N MET A 449 -26.51 34.40 -16.53
CA MET A 449 -26.78 33.26 -17.42
C MET A 449 -27.07 31.95 -16.66
N ILE A 450 -26.45 31.74 -15.49
CA ILE A 450 -26.71 30.56 -14.67
C ILE A 450 -28.10 30.69 -14.02
N ASP A 451 -28.47 31.88 -13.54
CA ASP A 451 -29.80 32.14 -12.96
C ASP A 451 -30.92 32.00 -13.99
N VAL A 452 -30.69 32.45 -15.23
CA VAL A 452 -31.62 32.25 -16.36
C VAL A 452 -31.85 30.75 -16.61
N VAL A 453 -30.76 29.96 -16.69
CA VAL A 453 -30.85 28.52 -17.00
C VAL A 453 -31.36 27.68 -15.82
N THR A 454 -31.19 28.15 -14.58
CA THR A 454 -31.67 27.47 -13.38
C THR A 454 -33.07 27.86 -12.95
N GLY A 455 -33.67 28.88 -13.59
CA GLY A 455 -34.98 29.41 -13.23
C GLY A 455 -34.96 30.30 -11.99
N GLY A 456 -33.81 30.90 -11.66
CA GLY A 456 -33.67 31.92 -10.62
C GLY A 456 -34.34 33.25 -10.99
N ILE A 457 -34.48 33.52 -12.30
CA ILE A 457 -35.23 34.66 -12.83
C ILE A 457 -36.67 34.22 -13.11
N GLN A 458 -37.65 34.88 -12.47
CA GLN A 458 -39.06 34.53 -12.59
C GLN A 458 -39.55 34.62 -14.04
N GLU A 459 -39.12 35.62 -14.82
CA GLU A 459 -39.52 35.76 -16.22
C GLU A 459 -38.99 34.63 -17.11
N ALA A 460 -37.88 33.98 -16.74
CA ALA A 460 -37.23 32.94 -17.53
C ALA A 460 -37.59 31.51 -17.08
N LYS A 461 -38.36 31.36 -15.99
CA LYS A 461 -38.57 30.08 -15.29
C LYS A 461 -39.32 29.03 -16.10
N ASP A 462 -40.25 29.46 -16.94
CA ASP A 462 -41.08 28.56 -17.77
C ASP A 462 -40.54 28.39 -19.21
N MET A 463 -39.40 29.00 -19.53
CA MET A 463 -38.80 28.94 -20.86
C MET A 463 -37.87 27.73 -21.00
N ASP A 464 -38.11 26.87 -21.99
CA ASP A 464 -37.18 25.79 -22.35
C ASP A 464 -36.05 26.32 -23.25
N TRP A 465 -34.99 26.78 -22.59
CA TRP A 465 -33.81 27.34 -23.26
C TRP A 465 -33.11 26.39 -24.21
N ASN A 466 -33.23 25.07 -24.02
CA ASN A 466 -32.66 24.11 -24.97
C ASN A 466 -33.46 24.09 -26.28
N LYS A 467 -34.79 24.13 -26.19
CA LYS A 467 -35.64 24.21 -27.37
C LYS A 467 -35.41 25.52 -28.13
N ILE A 468 -35.33 26.65 -27.40
CA ILE A 468 -35.02 27.96 -27.99
C ILE A 468 -33.67 27.92 -28.72
N TRP A 469 -32.64 27.33 -28.12
CA TRP A 469 -31.35 27.16 -28.77
C TRP A 469 -31.47 26.38 -30.08
N LEU A 470 -32.13 25.22 -30.07
CA LEU A 470 -32.28 24.37 -31.27
C LEU A 470 -33.06 25.06 -32.41
N GLU A 471 -34.01 25.95 -32.08
CA GLU A 471 -34.81 26.71 -33.06
C GLU A 471 -34.15 28.04 -33.47
N SER A 472 -33.06 28.45 -32.81
CA SER A 472 -32.38 29.74 -33.02
C SER A 472 -31.59 29.82 -34.33
N THR A 473 -31.41 31.05 -34.83
CA THR A 473 -30.56 31.30 -36.02
C THR A 473 -29.08 31.06 -35.72
N GLU A 474 -28.69 31.27 -34.47
CA GLU A 474 -27.37 31.08 -33.91
C GLU A 474 -26.95 29.61 -33.98
N HIS A 475 -27.87 28.70 -33.61
CA HIS A 475 -27.64 27.27 -33.73
C HIS A 475 -27.48 26.82 -35.19
N ALA A 476 -28.31 27.31 -36.11
CA ALA A 476 -28.18 27.00 -37.53
C ALA A 476 -26.84 27.47 -38.13
N LYS A 477 -26.37 28.67 -37.74
CA LYS A 477 -25.05 29.20 -38.11
C LYS A 477 -23.93 28.34 -37.53
N MET A 478 -24.01 27.98 -36.26
CA MET A 478 -23.05 27.14 -35.55
C MET A 478 -22.89 25.76 -36.21
N VAL A 479 -24.00 25.10 -36.56
CA VAL A 479 -23.96 23.79 -37.24
C VAL A 479 -23.33 23.91 -38.63
N THR A 480 -23.63 24.98 -39.37
CA THR A 480 -23.03 25.24 -40.69
C THR A 480 -21.52 25.48 -40.58
N GLU A 481 -21.09 26.25 -39.58
CA GLU A 481 -19.68 26.50 -39.30
C GLU A 481 -18.95 25.21 -38.89
N LEU A 482 -19.56 24.40 -38.01
CA LEU A 482 -19.02 23.10 -37.61
C LEU A 482 -18.80 22.18 -38.83
N ASP A 483 -19.77 22.11 -39.74
CA ASP A 483 -19.65 21.30 -40.95
C ASP A 483 -18.56 21.83 -41.90
N THR A 484 -18.39 23.15 -41.98
CA THR A 484 -17.30 23.77 -42.73
C THR A 484 -15.94 23.41 -42.11
N ILE A 485 -15.79 23.58 -40.78
CA ILE A 485 -14.56 23.24 -40.04
C ILE A 485 -14.18 21.77 -40.24
N ILE A 486 -15.15 20.85 -40.11
CA ILE A 486 -14.91 19.41 -40.28
C ILE A 486 -14.43 19.12 -41.71
N SER A 487 -15.10 19.68 -42.72
CA SER A 487 -14.75 19.43 -44.13
C SER A 487 -13.38 20.01 -44.52
N GLU A 488 -13.07 21.23 -44.08
CA GLU A 488 -11.79 21.88 -44.35
C GLU A 488 -10.64 21.17 -43.63
N ALA A 489 -10.83 20.77 -42.37
CA ALA A 489 -9.81 20.05 -41.62
C ALA A 489 -9.56 18.66 -42.21
N ALA A 490 -10.62 17.95 -42.62
CA ALA A 490 -10.50 16.65 -43.28
C ALA A 490 -9.74 16.72 -44.62
N SER A 491 -9.84 17.85 -45.35
CA SER A 491 -9.14 18.07 -46.61
C SER A 491 -7.62 18.24 -46.48
N LYS A 492 -7.15 18.65 -45.29
CA LYS A 492 -5.72 18.83 -44.99
C LYS A 492 -5.09 17.52 -44.53
N PRO A 493 -3.76 17.34 -44.71
CA PRO A 493 -3.05 16.22 -44.09
C PRO A 493 -3.22 16.28 -42.56
N PRO A 494 -3.26 15.12 -41.87
CA PRO A 494 -3.47 15.09 -40.44
C PRO A 494 -2.31 15.80 -39.73
N GLY A 495 -2.62 16.69 -38.78
CA GLY A 495 -1.59 17.40 -38.01
C GLY A 495 -0.78 16.50 -37.08
N THR A 496 -1.33 15.33 -36.72
CA THR A 496 -0.72 14.37 -35.80
C THR A 496 -0.47 13.01 -36.46
N VAL A 497 0.74 12.47 -36.31
CA VAL A 497 1.09 11.11 -36.75
C VAL A 497 0.87 10.13 -35.60
N ASP A 498 0.02 9.12 -35.82
CA ASP A 498 -0.17 8.01 -34.90
C ASP A 498 0.97 6.98 -35.08
N ASP A 499 1.68 6.64 -34.00
CA ASP A 499 2.74 5.63 -34.03
C ASP A 499 2.22 4.20 -33.77
N GLY A 500 0.91 4.04 -33.53
CA GLY A 500 0.25 2.75 -33.32
C GLY A 500 0.50 2.11 -31.95
N TYR A 501 1.20 2.78 -31.03
CA TYR A 501 1.50 2.26 -29.70
C TYR A 501 0.62 2.89 -28.61
N GLU A 502 0.07 2.07 -27.71
CA GLU A 502 -0.72 2.56 -26.56
C GLU A 502 0.10 3.46 -25.62
N PHE A 503 1.38 3.17 -25.44
CA PHE A 503 2.30 3.93 -24.60
C PHE A 503 3.48 4.45 -25.43
N ALA A 504 3.96 5.66 -25.12
CA ALA A 504 5.11 6.21 -25.85
C ALA A 504 6.36 5.37 -25.61
N MET A 505 6.79 5.11 -24.37
CA MET A 505 8.03 4.36 -24.09
C MET A 505 7.88 2.83 -24.09
N PRO A 506 8.94 2.04 -24.37
CA PRO A 506 8.91 0.58 -24.17
C PRO A 506 8.69 0.18 -22.72
N LEU A 507 8.13 -1.01 -22.50
CA LEU A 507 7.90 -1.56 -21.17
C LEU A 507 9.15 -1.55 -20.28
N TRP A 508 10.33 -1.83 -20.85
CA TRP A 508 11.59 -1.82 -20.12
C TRP A 508 12.00 -0.43 -19.64
N GLU A 509 11.93 0.58 -20.51
CA GLU A 509 12.24 1.96 -20.14
C GLU A 509 11.21 2.52 -19.15
N GLN A 510 9.92 2.19 -19.34
CA GLN A 510 8.89 2.49 -18.35
C GLN A 510 9.26 1.91 -16.98
N THR A 511 9.67 0.63 -16.95
CA THR A 511 10.07 -0.05 -15.72
C THR A 511 11.27 0.63 -15.06
N LYS A 512 12.29 1.00 -15.83
CA LYS A 512 13.47 1.70 -15.32
C LYS A 512 13.13 3.06 -14.71
N ILE A 513 12.33 3.87 -15.40
CA ILE A 513 11.94 5.21 -14.94
C ILE A 513 11.05 5.13 -13.69
N VAL A 514 10.02 4.26 -13.72
CA VAL A 514 9.08 4.07 -12.61
C VAL A 514 9.79 3.51 -11.37
N THR A 515 10.66 2.50 -11.55
CA THR A 515 11.43 1.93 -10.44
C THR A 515 12.40 2.93 -9.84
N ASN A 516 13.06 3.76 -10.67
CA ASN A 516 13.92 4.84 -10.17
C ASN A 516 13.14 5.84 -9.31
N ARG A 517 11.98 6.30 -9.80
CA ARG A 517 11.09 7.19 -9.03
C ARG A 517 10.72 6.59 -7.68
N MET A 518 10.32 5.31 -7.65
CA MET A 518 9.91 4.64 -6.41
C MET A 518 11.08 4.46 -5.42
N ASN A 519 12.29 4.18 -5.92
CA ASN A 519 13.50 4.13 -5.09
C ASN A 519 13.80 5.48 -4.43
N VAL A 520 13.75 6.57 -5.21
CA VAL A 520 13.98 7.93 -4.70
C VAL A 520 12.91 8.30 -3.67
N ALA A 521 11.64 8.01 -3.96
CA ALA A 521 10.53 8.27 -3.04
C ALA A 521 10.67 7.49 -1.72
N LEU A 522 11.06 6.21 -1.77
CA LEU A 522 11.33 5.43 -0.56
C LEU A 522 12.52 6.01 0.21
N PHE A 523 13.63 6.28 -0.46
CA PHE A 523 14.84 6.84 0.17
C PHE A 523 14.56 8.15 0.92
N ARG A 524 13.72 9.02 0.35
CA ARG A 524 13.30 10.27 0.98
C ARG A 524 12.25 10.09 2.07
N ASN A 525 11.48 9.00 2.04
CA ASN A 525 10.55 8.63 3.10
C ASN A 525 11.29 8.01 4.31
N THR A 526 12.02 8.87 5.00
CA THR A 526 12.80 8.51 6.19
C THR A 526 11.91 7.98 7.32
N ASN A 527 10.68 8.47 7.46
CA ASN A 527 9.74 7.98 8.47
C ASN A 527 9.44 6.49 8.27
N TYR A 528 9.05 6.10 7.06
CA TYR A 528 8.76 4.71 6.72
C TYR A 528 9.98 3.80 6.93
N ILE A 529 11.15 4.16 6.37
CA ILE A 529 12.37 3.35 6.48
C ILE A 529 12.82 3.24 7.94
N ASN A 530 12.89 4.35 8.67
CA ASN A 530 13.34 4.35 10.07
C ASN A 530 12.38 3.57 10.96
N ASN A 531 11.07 3.64 10.72
CA ASN A 531 10.08 2.86 11.46
C ASN A 531 10.25 1.37 11.19
N LYS A 532 10.47 0.99 9.93
CA LYS A 532 10.74 -0.39 9.53
C LYS A 532 12.02 -0.94 10.16
N PHE A 533 13.14 -0.22 10.08
CA PHE A 533 14.40 -0.63 10.73
C PHE A 533 14.28 -0.68 12.26
N SER A 534 13.65 0.33 12.86
CA SER A 534 13.43 0.34 14.31
C SER A 534 12.61 -0.85 14.77
N LEU A 535 11.54 -1.20 14.03
CA LEU A 535 10.70 -2.35 14.36
C LEU A 535 11.52 -3.64 14.36
N HIS A 536 12.36 -3.88 13.36
CA HIS A 536 13.21 -5.07 13.29
C HIS A 536 14.23 -5.10 14.42
N ILE A 537 14.95 -3.99 14.65
CA ILE A 537 15.97 -3.91 15.71
C ILE A 537 15.32 -4.13 17.09
N ILE A 538 14.27 -3.39 17.42
CA ILE A 538 13.62 -3.49 18.74
C ILE A 538 13.00 -4.89 18.92
N SER A 539 12.34 -5.42 17.90
CA SER A 539 11.75 -6.77 17.94
C SER A 539 12.81 -7.88 18.09
N ALA A 540 13.96 -7.74 17.43
CA ALA A 540 15.07 -8.67 17.51
C ALA A 540 15.77 -8.62 18.87
N LEU A 541 16.05 -7.42 19.39
CA LEU A 541 16.65 -7.24 20.71
C LEU A 541 15.71 -7.73 21.81
N LEU A 542 14.42 -7.40 21.72
CA LEU A 542 13.41 -7.90 22.67
C LEU A 542 13.40 -9.43 22.65
N ASN A 543 13.37 -10.07 21.47
CA ASN A 543 13.44 -11.54 21.37
C ASN A 543 14.78 -12.08 21.92
N GLY A 544 15.92 -11.52 21.50
CA GLY A 544 17.25 -11.98 21.90
C GLY A 544 17.51 -11.89 23.41
N PHE A 545 17.18 -10.76 24.04
CA PHE A 545 17.38 -10.57 25.48
C PHE A 545 16.34 -11.31 26.34
N SER A 546 15.15 -11.56 25.82
CA SER A 546 14.15 -12.40 26.52
C SER A 546 14.60 -13.85 26.60
N PHE A 547 15.19 -14.32 25.51
CA PHE A 547 15.71 -15.68 25.36
C PHE A 547 17.25 -15.71 25.51
N TRP A 548 17.77 -14.92 26.45
CA TRP A 548 19.22 -14.76 26.64
C TRP A 548 19.90 -16.08 27.03
N ARG A 549 20.85 -16.52 26.20
CA ARG A 549 21.74 -17.68 26.40
C ARG A 549 21.02 -18.91 26.96
N ILE A 550 20.18 -19.52 26.14
CA ILE A 550 19.40 -20.70 26.54
C ILE A 550 20.31 -21.91 26.83
N GLY A 551 20.03 -22.64 27.92
CA GLY A 551 20.76 -23.85 28.32
C GLY A 551 20.46 -25.10 27.47
N PRO A 552 20.91 -26.28 27.94
CA PRO A 552 20.71 -27.57 27.25
C PRO A 552 19.54 -28.42 27.79
N SER A 553 18.71 -27.92 28.72
CA SER A 553 17.62 -28.68 29.35
C SER A 553 16.41 -28.95 28.44
N ILE A 554 15.46 -29.78 28.87
CA ILE A 554 14.21 -30.01 28.12
C ILE A 554 13.41 -28.71 28.03
N THR A 555 13.28 -27.99 29.15
CA THR A 555 12.63 -26.67 29.19
C THR A 555 13.27 -25.69 28.20
N ALA A 556 14.60 -25.76 28.05
CA ALA A 556 15.35 -24.94 27.10
C ALA A 556 15.03 -25.26 25.62
N LEU A 557 14.64 -26.48 25.26
CA LEU A 557 14.20 -26.80 23.89
C LEU A 557 12.91 -26.06 23.54
N ASN A 558 11.95 -26.00 24.47
CA ASN A 558 10.73 -25.21 24.30
C ASN A 558 11.03 -23.71 24.15
N LEU A 559 11.95 -23.17 24.94
CA LEU A 559 12.38 -21.76 24.80
C LEU A 559 13.07 -21.50 23.44
N LYS A 560 13.89 -22.44 22.94
CA LYS A 560 14.49 -22.37 21.60
C LYS A 560 13.43 -22.44 20.50
N MET A 561 12.36 -23.21 20.71
CA MET A 561 11.22 -23.24 19.80
C MET A 561 10.51 -21.88 19.77
N PHE A 562 10.15 -21.34 20.93
CA PHE A 562 9.42 -20.08 21.02
C PHE A 562 10.22 -18.88 20.52
N THR A 563 11.55 -18.83 20.70
CA THR A 563 12.34 -17.71 20.16
C THR A 563 12.42 -17.71 18.64
N ASN A 564 12.52 -18.88 18.00
CA ASN A 564 12.42 -19.02 16.54
C ASN A 564 11.02 -18.63 16.06
N PHE A 565 9.98 -19.12 16.73
CA PHE A 565 8.59 -18.77 16.42
C PHE A 565 8.29 -17.28 16.59
N ASN A 566 8.89 -16.61 17.58
CA ASN A 566 8.71 -15.18 17.84
C ASN A 566 9.18 -14.27 16.69
N PHE A 567 10.01 -14.78 15.78
CA PHE A 567 10.39 -14.08 14.56
C PHE A 567 9.19 -13.85 13.63
N VAL A 568 8.23 -14.79 13.58
CA VAL A 568 7.02 -14.69 12.73
C VAL A 568 6.20 -13.44 13.04
N PHE A 569 6.24 -12.95 14.27
CA PHE A 569 5.48 -11.76 14.68
C PHE A 569 6.08 -10.42 14.24
N VAL A 570 7.22 -10.40 13.52
CA VAL A 570 7.69 -9.16 12.87
C VAL A 570 6.81 -8.81 11.65
N ALA A 571 6.31 -9.83 10.94
CA ALA A 571 5.57 -9.65 9.70
C ALA A 571 4.31 -8.78 9.82
N PRO A 572 3.43 -8.96 10.83
CA PRO A 572 2.22 -8.15 10.95
C PRO A 572 2.52 -6.64 11.14
N GLY A 573 3.58 -6.32 11.89
CA GLY A 573 4.00 -4.94 12.10
C GLY A 573 4.53 -4.26 10.82
N VAL A 574 5.19 -5.02 9.94
CA VAL A 574 5.66 -4.51 8.64
C VAL A 574 4.51 -4.41 7.65
N ILE A 575 3.60 -5.40 7.61
CA ILE A 575 2.40 -5.39 6.78
C ILE A 575 1.55 -4.14 7.06
N ASN A 576 1.33 -3.81 8.33
CA ASN A 576 0.55 -2.63 8.74
C ASN A 576 1.19 -1.29 8.31
N GLN A 577 2.48 -1.25 8.00
CA GLN A 577 3.18 -0.06 7.48
C GLN A 577 3.18 -0.03 5.94
N LEU A 578 3.34 -1.20 5.30
CA LEU A 578 3.43 -1.32 3.85
C LEU A 578 2.08 -1.07 3.15
N GLN A 579 0.97 -1.50 3.76
CA GLN A 579 -0.35 -1.42 3.13
C GLN A 579 -0.84 0.01 2.85
N PRO A 580 -0.80 0.96 3.81
CA PRO A 580 -1.21 2.34 3.54
C PRO A 580 -0.37 2.98 2.43
N LEU A 581 0.94 2.72 2.42
CA LEU A 581 1.85 3.22 1.39
C LEU A 581 1.53 2.64 0.00
N PHE A 582 1.24 1.34 -0.07
CA PHE A 582 0.81 0.69 -1.32
C PHE A 582 -0.49 1.32 -1.85
N ILE A 583 -1.48 1.51 -0.99
CA ILE A 583 -2.78 2.07 -1.37
C ILE A 583 -2.61 3.51 -1.87
N GLN A 584 -1.86 4.35 -1.15
CA GLN A 584 -1.61 5.73 -1.56
C GLN A 584 -0.96 5.81 -2.96
N ARG A 585 0.03 4.97 -3.24
CA ARG A 585 0.69 4.92 -4.56
C ARG A 585 -0.22 4.40 -5.66
N ARG A 586 -1.05 3.39 -5.34
CA ARG A 586 -2.06 2.87 -6.25
C ARG A 586 -3.10 3.94 -6.59
N ASP A 587 -3.53 4.71 -5.62
CA ASP A 587 -4.53 5.76 -5.83
C ASP A 587 -3.97 6.87 -6.74
N ILE A 588 -2.68 7.22 -6.63
CA ILE A 588 -2.00 8.11 -7.61
C ILE A 588 -2.01 7.51 -9.02
N TYR A 589 -1.69 6.22 -9.14
CA TYR A 589 -1.67 5.51 -10.42
C TYR A 589 -3.06 5.46 -11.07
N ASP A 590 -4.08 5.02 -10.33
CA ASP A 590 -5.45 4.85 -10.82
C ASP A 590 -6.12 6.20 -11.12
N ALA A 591 -5.92 7.22 -10.28
CA ALA A 591 -6.51 8.54 -10.48
C ALA A 591 -5.98 9.21 -11.74
N ARG A 592 -4.64 9.30 -11.90
CA ARG A 592 -4.03 10.14 -12.93
C ARG A 592 -3.23 9.35 -13.97
N GLU A 593 -2.25 8.56 -13.52
CA GLU A 593 -1.16 8.10 -14.40
C GLU A 593 -1.61 7.05 -15.41
N LYS A 594 -2.57 6.19 -14.99
CA LYS A 594 -3.22 5.20 -15.83
C LYS A 594 -4.15 5.85 -16.87
N LYS A 595 -4.94 6.84 -16.46
CA LYS A 595 -5.89 7.55 -17.34
C LYS A 595 -5.19 8.38 -18.41
N SER A 596 -4.09 9.03 -18.06
CA SER A 596 -3.23 9.78 -19.01
C SER A 596 -2.27 8.89 -19.81
N LYS A 597 -2.42 7.56 -19.75
CA LYS A 597 -1.58 6.57 -20.47
C LYS A 597 -0.08 6.81 -20.32
N MET A 598 0.37 7.20 -19.13
CA MET A 598 1.80 7.46 -18.87
C MET A 598 2.62 6.17 -18.93
N TYR A 599 2.14 5.11 -18.29
CA TYR A 599 2.79 3.80 -18.27
C TYR A 599 1.81 2.67 -17.89
N SER A 600 2.19 1.45 -18.24
CA SER A 600 1.39 0.26 -17.96
C SER A 600 1.40 -0.11 -16.47
N TRP A 601 0.40 -0.87 -16.03
CA TRP A 601 0.31 -1.36 -14.66
C TRP A 601 1.43 -2.35 -14.30
N ILE A 602 2.11 -2.92 -15.31
CA ILE A 602 3.24 -3.85 -15.09
C ILE A 602 4.45 -3.11 -14.47
N PRO A 603 4.99 -2.02 -15.08
CA PRO A 603 6.02 -1.19 -14.45
C PRO A 603 5.66 -0.66 -13.06
N PHE A 604 4.38 -0.35 -12.82
CA PHE A 604 3.89 0.04 -11.50
C PHE A 604 4.19 -1.03 -10.45
N VAL A 605 3.73 -2.27 -10.70
CA VAL A 605 3.90 -3.40 -9.78
C VAL A 605 5.39 -3.76 -9.63
N ILE A 606 6.16 -3.77 -10.73
CA ILE A 606 7.60 -4.05 -10.67
C ILE A 606 8.33 -3.00 -9.83
N GLY A 607 8.05 -1.71 -10.04
CA GLY A 607 8.68 -0.63 -9.28
C GLY A 607 8.39 -0.73 -7.78
N LEU A 608 7.16 -1.08 -7.41
CA LEU A 608 6.78 -1.28 -6.01
C LEU A 608 7.58 -2.41 -5.38
N ILE A 609 7.78 -3.49 -6.14
CA ILE A 609 8.47 -4.68 -5.66
C ILE A 609 9.97 -4.45 -5.51
N VAL A 610 10.60 -3.99 -6.58
CA VAL A 610 12.07 -3.86 -6.66
C VAL A 610 12.59 -2.81 -5.69
N SER A 611 11.84 -1.73 -5.47
CA SER A 611 12.28 -0.63 -4.61
C SER A 611 12.36 -0.99 -3.11
N GLU A 612 11.63 -2.01 -2.66
CA GLU A 612 11.65 -2.48 -1.26
C GLU A 612 12.81 -3.45 -0.97
N PHE A 613 13.34 -4.11 -2.00
CA PHE A 613 14.30 -5.21 -1.84
C PHE A 613 15.56 -4.85 -1.02
N PRO A 614 16.25 -3.72 -1.28
CA PRO A 614 17.46 -3.38 -0.52
C PRO A 614 17.19 -3.21 0.98
N TYR A 615 16.05 -2.60 1.33
CA TYR A 615 15.66 -2.33 2.70
C TYR A 615 15.31 -3.62 3.45
N LEU A 616 14.69 -4.59 2.78
CA LEU A 616 14.35 -5.90 3.36
C LEU A 616 15.58 -6.74 3.66
N CYS A 617 16.56 -6.75 2.74
CA CYS A 617 17.84 -7.41 2.99
C CYS A 617 18.53 -6.82 4.23
N ILE A 618 18.52 -5.48 4.38
CA ILE A 618 19.07 -4.80 5.56
C ILE A 618 18.27 -5.20 6.83
N CYS A 619 16.94 -5.26 6.74
CA CYS A 619 16.09 -5.69 7.87
C CYS A 619 16.41 -7.11 8.34
N ALA A 620 16.58 -8.07 7.41
CA ALA A 620 16.97 -9.45 7.72
C ALA A 620 18.32 -9.50 8.43
N VAL A 621 19.31 -8.76 7.93
CA VAL A 621 20.65 -8.69 8.53
C VAL A 621 20.59 -8.10 9.94
N LEU A 622 19.90 -6.97 10.11
CA LEU A 622 19.75 -6.33 11.42
C LEU A 622 19.06 -7.24 12.42
N TYR A 623 17.98 -7.92 12.03
CA TYR A 623 17.29 -8.86 12.92
C TYR A 623 18.22 -10.03 13.29
N PHE A 624 18.86 -10.66 12.30
CA PHE A 624 19.74 -11.80 12.52
C PHE A 624 20.88 -11.47 13.49
N LEU A 625 21.59 -10.36 13.28
CA LEU A 625 22.70 -9.95 14.13
C LEU A 625 22.26 -9.66 15.57
N CYS A 626 21.14 -8.97 15.75
CA CYS A 626 20.62 -8.61 17.08
C CYS A 626 20.02 -9.81 17.85
N TRP A 627 19.52 -10.83 17.15
CA TRP A 627 18.84 -11.98 17.77
C TRP A 627 19.74 -13.21 17.91
N TYR A 628 20.35 -13.68 16.82
CA TYR A 628 20.95 -15.01 16.71
C TYR A 628 22.08 -15.23 17.74
N TYR A 629 22.95 -14.23 17.90
CA TYR A 629 24.08 -14.27 18.82
C TYR A 629 23.68 -14.05 20.29
N CYS A 630 22.63 -13.27 20.56
CA CYS A 630 22.11 -13.06 21.92
C CYS A 630 21.55 -14.36 22.53
N VAL A 631 20.88 -15.16 21.72
CA VAL A 631 20.29 -16.45 22.14
C VAL A 631 21.34 -17.55 22.30
N LYS A 632 22.52 -17.41 21.67
CA LYS A 632 23.59 -18.42 21.61
C LYS A 632 23.16 -19.68 20.82
N LEU A 633 22.58 -19.47 19.63
CA LEU A 633 22.31 -20.54 18.66
C LEU A 633 23.62 -21.07 18.03
N PRO A 634 23.61 -22.23 17.34
CA PRO A 634 24.83 -22.84 16.79
C PRO A 634 25.61 -21.91 15.87
N TYR A 635 26.92 -21.75 16.08
CA TYR A 635 27.75 -20.85 15.26
C TYR A 635 28.32 -21.49 14.00
N ASP A 636 28.04 -22.77 13.75
CA ASP A 636 28.45 -23.47 12.53
C ASP A 636 27.92 -22.73 11.30
N SER A 637 28.79 -22.40 10.35
CA SER A 637 28.43 -21.64 9.14
C SER A 637 27.28 -22.27 8.35
N ASN A 638 27.21 -23.62 8.32
CA ASN A 638 26.15 -24.35 7.64
C ASN A 638 24.77 -24.15 8.29
N LYS A 639 24.72 -23.96 9.62
CA LYS A 639 23.47 -23.79 10.39
C LYS A 639 23.07 -22.31 10.46
N ALA A 640 24.04 -21.45 10.78
CA ALA A 640 23.84 -20.01 10.84
C ALA A 640 23.48 -19.44 9.47
N GLY A 641 24.18 -19.85 8.41
CA GLY A 641 23.90 -19.43 7.04
C GLY A 641 22.54 -19.91 6.53
N ALA A 642 22.16 -21.16 6.83
CA ALA A 642 20.85 -21.69 6.44
C ALA A 642 19.69 -20.99 7.17
N THR A 643 19.86 -20.69 8.47
CA THR A 643 18.88 -19.91 9.24
C THR A 643 18.75 -18.49 8.70
N PHE A 644 19.87 -17.82 8.43
CA PHE A 644 19.87 -16.49 7.82
C PHE A 644 19.20 -16.46 6.45
N PHE A 645 19.48 -17.45 5.60
CA PHE A 645 18.84 -17.57 4.29
C PHE A 645 17.33 -17.72 4.41
N GLN A 646 16.84 -18.57 5.31
CA GLN A 646 15.41 -18.70 5.57
C GLN A 646 14.79 -17.39 6.08
N MET A 647 15.48 -16.64 6.95
CA MET A 647 14.99 -15.35 7.44
C MET A 647 14.87 -14.33 6.30
N LEU A 648 15.84 -14.31 5.38
CA LEU A 648 15.80 -13.46 4.19
C LEU A 648 14.65 -13.85 3.25
N ILE A 649 14.41 -15.14 3.03
CA ILE A 649 13.23 -15.59 2.28
C ILE A 649 11.94 -15.23 3.00
N TYR A 650 11.91 -15.29 4.33
CA TYR A 650 10.73 -14.92 5.11
C TYR A 650 10.35 -13.45 4.91
N GLU A 651 11.33 -12.53 4.97
CA GLU A 651 11.12 -11.11 4.62
C GLU A 651 10.34 -10.98 3.31
N PHE A 652 10.74 -11.74 2.31
CA PHE A 652 10.15 -11.72 0.97
C PHE A 652 8.78 -12.40 0.87
N ILE A 653 8.46 -13.38 1.72
CA ILE A 653 7.14 -14.02 1.80
C ILE A 653 6.09 -13.03 2.28
N TYR A 654 6.36 -12.29 3.36
CA TYR A 654 5.33 -11.43 3.95
C TYR A 654 5.34 -10.00 3.40
N THR A 655 6.47 -9.52 2.88
CA THR A 655 6.56 -8.20 2.22
C THR A 655 6.42 -8.25 0.72
N GLY A 656 6.47 -9.43 0.10
CA GLY A 656 6.12 -9.52 -1.30
C GLY A 656 7.24 -9.20 -2.28
N ASN A 657 8.54 -9.47 -2.04
CA ASN A 657 9.58 -9.04 -3.01
C ASN A 657 10.77 -9.99 -3.28
N SER A 658 10.95 -10.47 -4.52
CA SER A 658 12.27 -10.88 -5.02
C SER A 658 12.37 -10.70 -6.53
N PRO A 659 13.49 -10.17 -7.05
CA PRO A 659 13.73 -10.04 -8.48
C PRO A 659 14.32 -11.35 -9.02
N HIS A 660 13.79 -11.84 -10.13
CA HIS A 660 14.67 -12.45 -11.11
C HIS A 660 14.44 -11.80 -12.47
N GLN A 661 15.44 -11.01 -12.82
CA GLN A 661 15.64 -10.38 -14.11
C GLN A 661 15.52 -11.43 -15.23
N THR A 662 14.56 -11.19 -16.11
CA THR A 662 14.58 -11.44 -17.55
C THR A 662 15.34 -12.69 -18.04
N SER A 663 14.63 -13.79 -18.27
CA SER A 663 14.99 -14.69 -19.38
C SER A 663 13.74 -15.21 -20.09
N ARG A 664 13.87 -15.22 -21.41
CA ARG A 664 12.86 -15.46 -22.44
C ARG A 664 12.40 -16.92 -22.42
N PHE A 665 11.34 -17.30 -21.70
CA PHE A 665 10.90 -18.72 -21.70
C PHE A 665 9.40 -18.95 -21.40
N PHE A 666 8.49 -18.08 -21.86
CA PHE A 666 7.05 -18.36 -21.81
C PHE A 666 6.51 -18.89 -23.15
N SER A 667 7.09 -19.97 -23.66
CA SER A 667 6.64 -20.60 -24.91
C SER A 667 6.63 -22.13 -24.95
N VAL A 668 6.78 -22.88 -23.84
CA VAL A 668 6.77 -24.36 -23.94
C VAL A 668 5.93 -25.12 -22.90
N LEU A 669 5.37 -24.52 -21.85
CA LEU A 669 4.48 -25.29 -20.94
C LEU A 669 3.12 -24.62 -20.75
N GLY A 670 2.40 -24.54 -21.88
CA GLY A 670 0.94 -24.57 -21.87
C GLY A 670 0.48 -26.01 -21.81
N GLN A 671 0.15 -26.51 -20.62
CA GLN A 671 -0.83 -27.57 -20.33
C GLN A 671 -0.70 -27.99 -18.86
N LEU A 672 -1.26 -27.19 -17.95
CA LEU A 672 -1.96 -27.65 -16.74
C LEU A 672 -2.58 -26.41 -16.08
N GLN A 673 -3.63 -25.88 -16.72
CA GLN A 673 -4.41 -24.76 -16.20
C GLN A 673 -5.88 -25.15 -16.08
N SER A 674 -6.18 -25.92 -15.04
CA SER A 674 -7.48 -26.03 -14.39
C SER A 674 -7.30 -26.98 -13.21
N THR A 675 -7.93 -26.68 -12.07
CA THR A 675 -7.86 -27.41 -10.78
C THR A 675 -6.57 -27.23 -9.98
N LEU A 676 -6.47 -26.08 -9.30
CA LEU A 676 -6.11 -25.98 -7.87
C LEU A 676 -6.53 -24.56 -7.43
N SER A 677 -7.82 -24.40 -7.17
CA SER A 677 -8.30 -23.40 -6.23
C SER A 677 -7.86 -23.86 -4.84
N GLU A 678 -6.83 -23.21 -4.30
CA GLU A 678 -6.75 -22.80 -2.90
C GLU A 678 -5.39 -22.12 -2.67
N THR A 679 -5.53 -20.82 -2.51
CA THR A 679 -4.51 -19.77 -2.36
C THR A 679 -3.86 -19.80 -0.99
N ASN A 680 -2.54 -19.62 -0.90
CA ASN A 680 -1.99 -18.82 0.21
C ASN A 680 -0.81 -17.94 -0.23
N PRO A 681 -1.01 -16.61 -0.38
CA PRO A 681 -0.03 -15.69 -0.97
C PRO A 681 0.40 -14.58 0.01
N CYS A 682 1.39 -13.76 -0.37
CA CYS A 682 1.89 -12.60 0.39
C CYS A 682 0.79 -11.75 1.05
N ILE A 683 0.55 -11.97 2.35
CA ILE A 683 -0.69 -11.59 3.04
C ILE A 683 -0.97 -10.08 2.99
N GLY A 684 0.07 -9.26 3.11
CA GLY A 684 -0.11 -7.81 3.17
C GLY A 684 -0.53 -7.16 1.85
N GLN A 685 0.21 -7.43 0.77
CA GLN A 685 0.01 -6.71 -0.49
C GLN A 685 -1.20 -7.23 -1.29
N PHE A 686 -1.58 -8.50 -1.17
CA PHE A 686 -2.78 -8.99 -1.85
C PHE A 686 -4.04 -8.34 -1.26
N VAL A 687 -4.11 -8.23 0.07
CA VAL A 687 -5.24 -7.57 0.75
C VAL A 687 -5.29 -6.11 0.31
N ALA A 688 -4.14 -5.42 0.27
CA ALA A 688 -4.08 -4.03 -0.20
C ALA A 688 -4.44 -3.86 -1.69
N ALA A 689 -4.10 -4.82 -2.56
CA ALA A 689 -4.43 -4.77 -3.98
C ALA A 689 -5.94 -4.76 -4.22
N TYR A 690 -6.71 -5.51 -3.42
CA TYR A 690 -8.16 -5.59 -3.56
C TYR A 690 -8.93 -4.68 -2.60
N ALA A 691 -8.34 -4.30 -1.46
CA ALA A 691 -9.00 -3.47 -0.46
C ALA A 691 -9.40 -2.11 -1.05
N PRO A 692 -10.63 -1.64 -0.77
CA PRO A 692 -11.09 -0.34 -1.22
C PRO A 692 -10.35 0.79 -0.48
N ASN A 693 -10.05 0.61 0.81
CA ASN A 693 -9.38 1.59 1.65
C ASN A 693 -8.44 0.92 2.68
N PRO A 694 -7.52 1.69 3.31
CA PRO A 694 -6.58 1.16 4.30
C PRO A 694 -7.25 0.57 5.54
N THR A 695 -8.40 1.13 5.96
CA THR A 695 -9.13 0.68 7.15
C THR A 695 -9.66 -0.75 6.98
N PHE A 696 -10.23 -1.07 5.82
CA PHE A 696 -10.69 -2.41 5.49
C PHE A 696 -9.53 -3.41 5.49
N ALA A 697 -8.40 -3.05 4.87
CA ALA A 697 -7.21 -3.89 4.87
C ALA A 697 -6.70 -4.18 6.29
N ALA A 698 -6.67 -3.16 7.15
CA ALA A 698 -6.23 -3.28 8.54
C ALA A 698 -7.14 -4.18 9.41
N LEU A 699 -8.43 -4.30 9.08
CA LEU A 699 -9.37 -5.18 9.79
C LEU A 699 -9.27 -6.65 9.33
N VAL A 700 -8.94 -6.89 8.06
CA VAL A 700 -8.85 -8.24 7.48
C VAL A 700 -7.54 -8.94 7.88
N ASN A 701 -6.41 -8.22 7.93
CA ASN A 701 -5.13 -8.85 8.20
C ASN A 701 -5.06 -9.65 9.50
N PRO A 702 -5.52 -9.14 10.66
CA PRO A 702 -5.41 -9.86 11.92
C PRO A 702 -6.16 -11.19 11.87
N VAL A 703 -7.29 -11.26 11.17
CA VAL A 703 -8.06 -12.52 11.03
C VAL A 703 -7.26 -13.56 10.27
N ILE A 704 -6.65 -13.17 9.14
CA ILE A 704 -5.85 -14.08 8.30
C ILE A 704 -4.58 -14.50 9.02
N VAL A 705 -3.82 -13.52 9.53
CA VAL A 705 -2.54 -13.78 10.22
C VAL A 705 -2.74 -14.62 11.47
N SER A 706 -3.72 -14.29 12.33
CA SER A 706 -3.96 -15.06 13.56
C SER A 706 -4.37 -16.49 13.25
N THR A 707 -5.18 -16.72 12.22
CA THR A 707 -5.54 -18.08 11.77
C THR A 707 -4.28 -18.85 11.36
N LEU A 708 -3.44 -18.27 10.51
CA LEU A 708 -2.19 -18.93 10.09
C LEU A 708 -1.22 -19.14 11.26
N VAL A 709 -1.14 -18.22 12.21
CA VAL A 709 -0.29 -18.39 13.40
C VAL A 709 -0.79 -19.52 14.30
N LEU A 710 -2.11 -19.65 14.49
CA LEU A 710 -2.70 -20.72 15.33
C LEU A 710 -2.46 -22.12 14.74
N PHE A 711 -2.61 -22.27 13.42
CA PHE A 711 -2.54 -23.56 12.73
C PHE A 711 -1.15 -23.87 12.13
N CYS A 712 -0.07 -23.22 12.58
CA CYS A 712 1.28 -23.45 12.07
C CYS A 712 1.99 -24.68 12.68
N GLY A 713 1.41 -25.33 13.70
CA GLY A 713 1.98 -26.50 14.36
C GLY A 713 2.80 -26.23 15.63
N ILE A 714 2.93 -24.97 16.05
CA ILE A 714 3.68 -24.58 17.26
C ILE A 714 2.77 -24.40 18.48
N PHE A 715 1.66 -23.66 18.34
CA PHE A 715 0.69 -23.51 19.42
C PHE A 715 -0.12 -24.78 19.66
N VAL A 716 -0.55 -25.42 18.56
CA VAL A 716 -1.21 -26.73 18.60
C VAL A 716 -0.36 -27.68 17.76
N PRO A 717 0.28 -28.70 18.36
CA PRO A 717 1.08 -29.69 17.63
C PRO A 717 0.27 -30.41 16.56
N PHE A 718 0.94 -30.84 15.49
CA PHE A 718 0.30 -31.51 14.34
C PHE A 718 -0.56 -32.73 14.71
N VAL A 719 -0.20 -33.46 15.78
CA VAL A 719 -0.93 -34.64 16.23
C VAL A 719 -2.28 -34.27 16.85
N GLU A 720 -2.37 -33.12 17.52
CA GLU A 720 -3.55 -32.63 18.25
C GLU A 720 -4.49 -31.79 17.36
N LEU A 721 -4.03 -31.39 16.17
CA LEU A 721 -4.88 -30.70 15.21
C LEU A 721 -6.08 -31.57 14.81
N ASN A 722 -7.27 -30.96 14.84
CA ASN A 722 -8.48 -31.58 14.31
C ASN A 722 -8.26 -32.04 12.86
N VAL A 723 -8.79 -33.22 12.53
CA VAL A 723 -8.70 -33.89 11.22
C VAL A 723 -8.95 -32.93 10.06
N PHE A 724 -9.95 -32.05 10.16
CA PHE A 724 -10.27 -31.09 9.10
C PHE A 724 -9.11 -30.13 8.82
N TRP A 725 -8.64 -29.37 9.81
CA TRP A 725 -7.57 -28.38 9.63
C TRP A 725 -6.19 -29.00 9.40
N LYS A 726 -5.99 -30.23 9.88
CA LYS A 726 -4.73 -30.99 9.80
C LYS A 726 -4.31 -31.32 8.36
N TYR A 727 -5.26 -31.63 7.46
CA TYR A 727 -4.93 -32.13 6.12
C TYR A 727 -4.73 -31.06 5.06
N TRP A 728 -5.25 -29.85 5.24
CA TRP A 728 -5.10 -28.77 4.25
C TRP A 728 -4.48 -27.52 4.86
N LEU A 729 -5.06 -26.96 5.93
CA LEU A 729 -4.63 -25.66 6.45
C LEU A 729 -3.20 -25.68 6.99
N TYR A 730 -2.79 -26.77 7.67
CA TYR A 730 -1.40 -26.93 8.15
C TYR A 730 -0.36 -26.94 7.01
N TRP A 731 -0.69 -27.55 5.87
CA TRP A 731 0.20 -27.65 4.71
C TRP A 731 0.09 -26.45 3.77
N LEU A 732 -1.02 -25.73 3.81
CA LEU A 732 -1.23 -24.48 3.09
C LEU A 732 -0.59 -23.27 3.81
N ASN A 733 -0.08 -23.47 5.03
CA ASN A 733 0.41 -22.41 5.89
C ASN A 733 1.93 -22.15 5.72
N PRO A 734 2.34 -20.96 5.23
CA PRO A 734 3.75 -20.65 5.02
C PRO A 734 4.54 -20.57 6.34
N PHE A 735 3.90 -20.23 7.47
CA PHE A 735 4.59 -20.11 8.75
C PHE A 735 5.08 -21.46 9.29
N ASN A 736 4.37 -22.55 8.97
CA ASN A 736 4.80 -23.91 9.31
C ASN A 736 6.19 -24.20 8.71
N TYR A 737 6.36 -23.97 7.41
CA TYR A 737 7.62 -24.22 6.71
C TYR A 737 8.76 -23.31 7.18
N VAL A 738 8.48 -22.03 7.40
CA VAL A 738 9.46 -21.05 7.89
C VAL A 738 9.99 -21.47 9.27
N VAL A 739 9.08 -21.81 10.20
CA VAL A 739 9.48 -22.17 11.56
C VAL A 739 10.15 -23.55 11.57
N SER A 740 9.61 -24.53 10.84
CA SER A 740 10.18 -25.87 10.74
C SER A 740 11.64 -25.87 10.25
N SER A 741 11.95 -25.08 9.22
CA SER A 741 13.33 -24.97 8.73
C SER A 741 14.25 -24.27 9.73
N MET A 742 13.81 -23.17 10.33
CA MET A 742 14.57 -22.49 11.38
C MET A 742 14.86 -23.39 12.59
N LEU A 743 13.87 -24.17 13.03
CA LEU A 743 14.03 -25.14 14.13
C LEU A 743 15.00 -26.27 13.75
N THR A 744 14.90 -26.77 12.51
CA THR A 744 15.80 -27.82 12.01
C THR A 744 17.26 -27.35 12.05
N PHE A 745 17.56 -26.17 11.52
CA PHE A 745 18.95 -25.68 11.50
C PHE A 745 19.47 -25.26 12.88
N SER A 746 18.60 -24.81 13.78
CA SER A 746 19.00 -24.30 15.10
C SER A 746 19.04 -25.35 16.22
N ILE A 747 18.26 -26.44 16.13
CA ILE A 747 18.05 -27.38 17.25
C ILE A 747 18.45 -28.83 16.91
N TRP A 748 18.52 -29.25 15.64
CA TRP A 748 18.65 -30.67 15.28
C TRP A 748 19.75 -31.45 16.01
N ASP A 749 20.99 -30.92 16.01
CA ASP A 749 22.15 -31.54 16.69
C ASP A 749 22.34 -31.07 18.15
N ALA A 750 21.35 -30.41 18.75
CA ALA A 750 21.47 -29.90 20.10
C ALA A 750 21.46 -31.06 21.10
N LYS A 751 22.55 -31.25 21.85
CA LYS A 751 22.61 -32.23 22.94
C LYS A 751 21.75 -31.77 24.11
N VAL A 752 20.93 -32.67 24.64
CA VAL A 752 20.01 -32.38 25.75
C VAL A 752 20.60 -32.91 27.06
N ALA A 753 20.62 -32.06 28.08
CA ALA A 753 21.05 -32.42 29.43
C ALA A 753 19.96 -32.00 30.43
N CYS A 754 19.25 -32.99 30.96
CA CYS A 754 18.16 -32.78 31.92
C CYS A 754 18.65 -32.26 33.27
N ASN A 755 17.85 -31.40 33.89
CA ASN A 755 18.00 -31.04 35.31
C ASN A 755 17.46 -32.16 36.22
N GLU A 756 17.82 -32.15 37.51
CA GLU A 756 17.40 -33.19 38.47
C GLU A 756 15.88 -33.41 38.54
N ASN A 757 15.14 -32.32 38.44
CA ASN A 757 13.68 -32.24 38.45
C ASN A 757 13.04 -32.48 37.07
N GLU A 758 13.81 -32.73 36.03
CA GLU A 758 13.32 -33.11 34.69
C GLU A 758 13.46 -34.63 34.41
N PHE A 759 14.20 -35.36 35.25
CA PHE A 759 14.36 -36.81 35.10
C PHE A 759 13.07 -37.55 35.49
N ALA A 760 12.68 -38.51 34.67
CA ALA A 760 11.83 -39.60 35.11
C ALA A 760 12.68 -40.53 35.99
N VAL A 761 12.20 -40.78 37.21
CA VAL A 761 12.86 -41.65 38.19
C VAL A 761 11.91 -42.77 38.57
N PHE A 762 12.33 -44.01 38.39
CA PHE A 762 11.57 -45.21 38.75
C PHE A 762 12.52 -46.39 38.99
N ASP A 763 12.03 -47.46 39.62
CA ASP A 763 12.83 -48.66 39.86
C ASP A 763 12.58 -49.73 38.78
N PRO A 764 13.62 -50.44 38.29
CA PRO A 764 13.43 -51.51 37.32
C PRO A 764 12.73 -52.72 37.98
N VAL A 765 12.01 -53.52 37.19
CA VAL A 765 11.32 -54.73 37.71
C VAL A 765 12.34 -55.81 38.11
N ASN A 766 13.38 -56.00 37.28
CA ASN A 766 14.52 -56.90 37.52
C ASN A 766 15.71 -56.44 36.68
N GLY A 767 16.93 -56.70 37.17
CA GLY A 767 18.17 -56.39 36.44
C GLY A 767 18.63 -54.92 36.58
N THR A 768 19.52 -54.48 35.69
CA THR A 768 19.98 -53.09 35.65
C THR A 768 18.98 -52.21 34.90
N CYS A 769 19.04 -50.89 35.10
CA CYS A 769 18.25 -49.91 34.36
C CYS A 769 18.45 -50.04 32.83
N GLY A 770 19.66 -50.37 32.40
CA GLY A 770 19.99 -50.62 31.00
C GLY A 770 19.28 -51.85 30.45
N ASP A 771 19.28 -52.96 31.20
CA ASP A 771 18.61 -54.20 30.79
C ASP A 771 17.10 -54.01 30.73
N TYR A 772 16.52 -53.38 31.76
CA TYR A 772 15.09 -53.13 31.85
C TYR A 772 14.59 -52.22 30.73
N LEU A 773 15.35 -51.19 30.32
CA LEU A 773 14.94 -50.26 29.27
C LEU A 773 15.43 -50.64 27.87
N SER A 774 16.18 -51.73 27.72
CA SER A 774 16.80 -52.13 26.44
C SER A 774 15.78 -52.27 25.31
N GLN A 775 14.65 -52.93 25.55
CA GLN A 775 13.57 -53.09 24.56
C GLN A 775 12.87 -51.76 24.24
N TYR A 776 12.73 -50.87 25.23
CA TYR A 776 12.11 -49.55 25.03
C TYR A 776 13.03 -48.62 24.23
N ILE A 777 14.32 -48.55 24.58
CA ILE A 777 15.33 -47.73 23.92
C ILE A 777 15.56 -48.20 22.47
N ASN A 778 15.54 -49.51 22.21
CA ASN A 778 15.68 -50.04 20.84
C ASN A 778 14.39 -49.90 19.99
N GLY A 779 13.25 -49.61 20.63
CA GLY A 779 11.96 -49.47 19.97
C GLY A 779 11.44 -48.02 19.99
N ASN A 780 10.27 -47.83 20.59
CA ASN A 780 9.56 -46.54 20.59
C ASN A 780 10.27 -45.44 21.42
N GLY A 781 11.16 -45.82 22.34
CA GLY A 781 11.92 -44.95 23.23
C GLY A 781 13.30 -44.55 22.74
N TRP A 782 13.63 -44.73 21.45
CA TRP A 782 14.98 -44.44 20.89
C TRP A 782 15.50 -43.02 21.15
N ARG A 783 14.60 -42.08 21.45
CA ARG A 783 14.89 -40.66 21.69
C ARG A 783 15.36 -40.38 23.11
N VAL A 784 15.13 -41.32 24.02
CA VAL A 784 15.32 -41.16 25.46
C VAL A 784 16.80 -41.36 25.82
N ASN A 785 17.27 -40.62 26.82
CA ASN A 785 18.65 -40.71 27.31
C ASN A 785 18.68 -41.26 28.75
N LEU A 786 19.19 -42.48 28.91
CA LEU A 786 19.43 -43.11 30.20
C LEU A 786 20.81 -42.71 30.71
N THR A 787 20.87 -42.08 31.90
CA THR A 787 22.13 -41.53 32.44
C THR A 787 22.89 -42.48 33.36
N ASN A 788 22.20 -43.46 33.96
CA ASN A 788 22.76 -44.44 34.89
C ASN A 788 22.39 -45.89 34.49
N PRO A 789 22.96 -46.43 33.39
CA PRO A 789 22.60 -47.75 32.88
C PRO A 789 22.88 -48.89 33.88
N ASP A 790 23.96 -48.79 34.65
CA ASP A 790 24.41 -49.85 35.58
C ASP A 790 23.68 -49.84 36.93
N ALA A 791 22.77 -48.88 37.16
CA ALA A 791 22.04 -48.78 38.42
C ALA A 791 20.95 -49.86 38.52
N THR A 792 20.71 -50.37 39.72
CA THR A 792 19.65 -51.36 40.03
C THR A 792 18.42 -50.73 40.70
N SER A 793 18.48 -49.44 41.00
CA SER A 793 17.39 -48.63 41.57
C SER A 793 17.52 -47.19 41.08
N ALA A 794 16.42 -46.44 41.12
CA ALA A 794 16.33 -45.04 40.71
C ALA A 794 16.90 -44.78 39.30
N CYS A 795 16.35 -45.45 38.28
CA CYS A 795 16.70 -45.21 36.89
C CYS A 795 16.41 -43.75 36.52
N LYS A 796 17.45 -43.01 36.11
CA LYS A 796 17.37 -41.59 35.75
C LYS A 796 17.30 -41.44 34.24
N VAL A 797 16.10 -41.15 33.77
CA VAL A 797 15.77 -41.16 32.36
C VAL A 797 15.35 -39.77 31.90
N CYS A 798 16.08 -39.22 30.93
CA CYS A 798 15.79 -37.93 30.31
C CYS A 798 14.99 -38.14 29.03
N GLN A 799 13.91 -37.38 28.84
CA GLN A 799 12.95 -37.58 27.74
C GLN A 799 13.59 -37.51 26.34
N TYR A 800 14.63 -36.68 26.18
CA TYR A 800 15.34 -36.50 24.92
C TYR A 800 16.85 -36.60 25.10
N ARG A 801 17.53 -37.25 24.15
CA ARG A 801 18.99 -37.29 24.02
C ARG A 801 19.50 -36.13 23.17
N GLU A 802 18.82 -35.88 22.07
CA GLU A 802 19.15 -34.88 21.05
C GLU A 802 17.90 -34.09 20.66
N GLY A 803 18.11 -32.89 20.14
CA GLY A 803 17.04 -32.02 19.67
C GLY A 803 16.20 -32.64 18.54
N SER A 804 16.76 -33.51 17.72
CA SER A 804 16.03 -34.32 16.72
C SER A 804 14.87 -35.14 17.34
N GLY A 805 15.05 -35.66 18.56
CA GLY A 805 14.00 -36.35 19.32
C GLY A 805 12.85 -35.43 19.74
N PHE A 806 13.15 -34.16 20.03
CA PHE A 806 12.14 -33.14 20.30
C PHE A 806 11.43 -32.70 19.01
N LEU A 807 12.17 -32.41 17.94
CA LEU A 807 11.64 -31.94 16.65
C LEU A 807 10.67 -32.94 16.00
N THR A 808 10.91 -34.23 16.20
CA THR A 808 10.01 -35.29 15.71
C THR A 808 8.62 -35.26 16.37
N THR A 809 8.45 -34.65 17.54
CA THR A 809 7.13 -34.40 18.15
C THR A 809 6.35 -33.29 17.42
N LEU A 810 7.07 -32.38 16.77
CA LEU A 810 6.54 -31.29 15.95
C LEU A 810 6.40 -31.68 14.47
N ASN A 811 6.37 -32.99 14.15
CA ASN A 811 6.30 -33.54 12.80
C ASN A 811 7.55 -33.26 11.91
N ILE A 812 8.69 -32.92 12.51
CA ILE A 812 9.97 -32.71 11.80
C ILE A 812 10.84 -33.96 11.97
N LYS A 813 10.79 -34.86 10.98
CA LYS A 813 11.32 -36.23 11.11
C LYS A 813 12.75 -36.42 10.63
N ASN A 814 13.24 -35.58 9.72
CA ASN A 814 14.56 -35.70 9.10
C ASN A 814 15.19 -34.33 8.89
N TYR A 815 16.52 -34.24 8.95
CA TYR A 815 17.24 -32.99 8.74
C TYR A 815 16.97 -32.36 7.36
N TYR A 816 16.79 -33.18 6.32
CA TYR A 816 16.51 -32.66 4.97
C TYR A 816 15.19 -31.88 4.89
N TYR A 817 14.26 -32.07 5.85
CA TYR A 817 13.02 -31.31 5.90
C TYR A 817 13.31 -29.81 6.02
N GLY A 818 14.41 -29.41 6.66
CA GLY A 818 14.82 -28.01 6.72
C GLY A 818 14.99 -27.39 5.34
N TRP A 819 15.76 -28.02 4.45
CA TRP A 819 15.97 -27.53 3.08
C TRP A 819 14.74 -27.69 2.18
N ARG A 820 13.96 -28.76 2.36
CA ARG A 820 12.66 -28.92 1.69
C ARG A 820 11.75 -27.74 2.01
N ASP A 821 11.65 -27.38 3.29
CA ASP A 821 10.75 -26.33 3.78
C ASP A 821 11.25 -24.92 3.37
N VAL A 822 12.56 -24.73 3.23
CA VAL A 822 13.15 -23.55 2.56
C VAL A 822 12.70 -23.48 1.09
N GLY A 823 12.79 -24.59 0.35
CA GLY A 823 12.33 -24.65 -1.04
C GLY A 823 10.85 -24.31 -1.19
N VAL A 824 10.00 -24.83 -0.31
CA VAL A 824 8.57 -24.51 -0.26
C VAL A 824 8.34 -23.04 0.09
N SER A 825 9.12 -22.48 1.03
CA SER A 825 9.10 -21.06 1.39
C SER A 825 9.38 -20.16 0.18
N VAL A 826 10.35 -20.52 -0.67
CA VAL A 826 10.65 -19.80 -1.92
C VAL A 826 9.49 -19.87 -2.90
N ILE A 827 8.82 -21.03 -3.04
CA ILE A 827 7.63 -21.18 -3.89
C ILE A 827 6.49 -20.28 -3.39
N PHE A 828 6.29 -20.18 -2.08
CA PHE A 828 5.31 -19.25 -1.49
C PHE A 828 5.63 -17.79 -1.80
N ALA A 829 6.91 -17.40 -1.73
CA ALA A 829 7.32 -16.05 -2.11
C ALA A 829 6.99 -15.75 -3.59
N ILE A 830 7.39 -16.64 -4.51
CA ILE A 830 7.17 -16.45 -5.97
C ILE A 830 5.68 -16.44 -6.32
N SER A 831 4.91 -17.39 -5.78
CA SER A 831 3.46 -17.50 -6.03
C SER A 831 2.70 -16.29 -5.49
N GLY A 832 3.14 -15.74 -4.35
CA GLY A 832 2.60 -14.50 -3.82
C GLY A 832 2.78 -13.32 -4.77
N TYR A 833 3.91 -13.20 -5.46
CA TYR A 833 4.12 -12.14 -6.45
C TYR A 833 3.26 -12.33 -7.68
N ALA A 834 3.22 -13.56 -8.21
CA ALA A 834 2.36 -13.89 -9.34
C ALA A 834 0.90 -13.51 -9.06
N LEU A 835 0.45 -13.66 -7.81
CA LEU A 835 -0.88 -13.23 -7.42
C LEU A 835 -1.05 -11.72 -7.38
N VAL A 836 -0.07 -10.94 -6.90
CA VAL A 836 -0.14 -9.46 -6.97
C VAL A 836 -0.32 -9.00 -8.41
N PHE A 837 0.42 -9.59 -9.36
CA PHE A 837 0.23 -9.34 -10.80
C PHE A 837 -1.16 -9.76 -11.29
N ALA A 838 -1.64 -10.93 -10.89
CA ALA A 838 -2.96 -11.42 -11.29
C ALA A 838 -4.09 -10.55 -10.75
N LEU A 839 -4.03 -10.12 -9.49
CA LEU A 839 -5.03 -9.27 -8.86
C LEU A 839 -5.02 -7.85 -9.44
N MET A 840 -3.85 -7.27 -9.72
CA MET A 840 -3.77 -5.98 -10.41
C MET A 840 -4.37 -6.08 -11.83
N LYS A 841 -4.15 -7.20 -12.53
CA LYS A 841 -4.78 -7.48 -13.82
C LYS A 841 -6.30 -7.66 -13.73
N LEU A 842 -6.80 -8.31 -12.67
CA LEU A 842 -8.24 -8.45 -12.44
C LEU A 842 -8.90 -7.11 -12.08
N ARG A 843 -8.24 -6.31 -11.23
CA ARG A 843 -8.71 -4.98 -10.86
C ARG A 843 -8.75 -4.03 -12.06
N THR A 844 -7.74 -4.07 -12.94
CA THR A 844 -7.78 -3.27 -14.17
C THR A 844 -8.90 -3.68 -15.12
N LYS A 845 -9.33 -4.96 -15.11
CA LYS A 845 -10.56 -5.39 -15.81
C LYS A 845 -11.83 -4.97 -15.08
N ALA A 846 -11.83 -4.99 -13.75
CA ALA A 846 -12.96 -4.59 -12.93
C ALA A 846 -13.18 -3.08 -12.97
N SER A 847 -12.13 -2.25 -12.94
CA SER A 847 -12.28 -0.80 -13.14
C SER A 847 -12.75 -0.49 -14.56
N LYS A 848 -12.32 -1.24 -15.59
CA LYS A 848 -12.93 -1.17 -16.93
C LYS A 848 -14.43 -1.58 -16.99
N LYS A 849 -14.96 -2.19 -15.93
CA LYS A 849 -16.36 -2.62 -15.79
C LYS A 849 -17.15 -1.85 -14.71
N ALA A 850 -16.46 -1.00 -13.94
CA ALA A 850 -16.99 -0.21 -12.81
C ALA A 850 -16.71 1.30 -12.99
N GLU A 851 -16.05 1.68 -14.09
CA GLU A 851 -15.82 3.03 -14.65
C GLU A 851 -16.34 3.02 -16.09
#